data_AF-A0A8J5MA69-F1
#
_entry.id   AF-A0A8J5MA69-F1
#
_cell.length_a   1.000
_cell.length_b   1.000
_cell.length_c   1.000
_cell.angle_alpha   90.00
_cell.angle_beta   90.00
_cell.angle_gamma   90.00
#
_symmetry.space_group_name_H-M   'P 1'
#
loop_
_entity.id
_entity.type
_entity.pdbx_description
1 polymer ?
#
loop_
_entity_poly.entity_id
_entity_poly.type
_entity_poly.pdbx_seq_one_letter_code
_entity_poly.pdbx_strand_id
1 'polypeptide(L)'
;MPTVGVKRDELFAAMGQTYTDEEFDVLCFEFGIELDDVTSEKQLKQRETKGQAKDHSDHSDAVLYKIDVPANRYDLLCVEGIARALRIFLEKERPPVYTLTPRAEGTHSITVKPNTKLVRPYVVSAVLRDVKFTQERYDSFIDLQDKLHQNICRHRTLVAIGTHDLDSIEGPFTYNALAPNEIKFKPLSQDKEFEAKELLDFYRTNPEVKHIKPYTDIIYDSPAYPVITDKNGVVLSLPPIINGDHSKISLDTKNVFIECTATDITKAKVVLNTMIAMFSEYCAKPFTVEPVQINYEDQSVNENELTPNLSKRSVEVQIKNIYSMLFGKGEPVNLDVDRICKLCDKMQLDAKPSGNGKTIIAEVPITRSDILHPVDVIEDVGIAYGFNNIPLTIPQTQTIGMAQPLNKLGDLLRDEISRAGYIELLTHGLCSHKENFEYLNREDDGHSAVVLSNPATVEFEVVRTSMLPGVLKTIQNNKAMSIKEGLKLFEISDVVVIDDNTDVGAKNVRRICAAYTGPTDGFEVIHGLVDRIMQLMGIPSELEMPAGTKEYYTITPAEERTYFPGRCAYVTLQKEDAKPLRLSTFGVLNPQVLKNFDLLNPTSVLEMDLEPLVVTSHERSRQPIAGPIESNRIFRALQRAGCYRAHISSLRSIHRGSLAMDGDTLDRDTLDRELASLADTITVSNPITFGQKPAWRTTQKDAELVAKRESEFAKTLPKKFVLTEPRDVKEDFALVAAAARNPMQPLRPNLLLNEDGSRSSSSANNPGDIPSRAELTTPPSRVPITKRSHMDGILRGVPGSTEPISTIQQRAFVYDNEMNNMNRDKDTSHHRKRDAYSEYVEARARFSKMHSVN
;
A
#
# COMPACT_ATOMS: atom_id res chain seq x y z
N MET A 1 14.50 -2.20 3.60
CA MET A 1 15.67 -1.45 3.10
C MET A 1 16.88 -2.02 3.82
N PRO A 2 18.09 -2.01 3.23
CA PRO A 2 19.27 -2.42 3.97
C PRO A 2 19.49 -1.48 5.17
N THR A 3 19.62 -2.07 6.35
CA THR A 3 19.91 -1.35 7.60
C THR A 3 21.33 -1.69 8.04
N VAL A 4 22.11 -0.67 8.39
CA VAL A 4 23.49 -0.80 8.88
C VAL A 4 23.52 -0.43 10.35
N GLY A 5 24.01 -1.34 11.19
CA GLY A 5 24.19 -1.10 12.62
C GLY A 5 25.59 -0.55 12.87
N VAL A 6 25.68 0.69 13.36
CA VAL A 6 26.97 1.37 13.57
C VAL A 6 27.06 1.87 15.00
N LYS A 7 28.20 1.69 15.66
CA LYS A 7 28.43 2.26 16.99
C LYS A 7 28.59 3.76 16.85
N ARG A 8 27.80 4.52 17.62
CA ARG A 8 27.73 5.98 17.53
C ARG A 8 29.10 6.63 17.70
N ASP A 9 29.82 6.25 18.75
CA ASP A 9 31.07 6.90 19.11
C ASP A 9 32.17 6.61 18.07
N GLU A 10 32.17 5.41 17.48
CA GLU A 10 33.06 5.04 16.37
C GLU A 10 32.73 5.83 15.10
N LEU A 11 31.44 5.96 14.75
CA LEU A 11 30.99 6.76 13.61
C LEU A 11 31.39 8.23 13.78
N PHE A 12 31.20 8.81 14.96
CA PHE A 12 31.55 10.21 15.24
C PHE A 12 33.06 10.44 15.25
N ALA A 13 33.83 9.48 15.77
CA ALA A 13 35.28 9.49 15.67
C ALA A 13 35.73 9.45 14.20
N ALA A 14 35.11 8.60 13.37
CA ALA A 14 35.39 8.52 11.94
C ALA A 14 34.98 9.81 11.19
N MET A 15 33.91 10.49 11.61
CA MET A 15 33.51 11.79 11.04
C MET A 15 34.35 12.98 11.54
N GLY A 16 35.14 12.80 12.60
CA GLY A 16 35.94 13.85 13.23
C GLY A 16 35.10 14.92 13.95
N GLN A 17 33.83 14.64 14.24
CA GLN A 17 32.92 15.55 14.95
C GLN A 17 31.85 14.75 15.70
N THR A 18 31.52 15.20 16.89
CA THR A 18 30.40 14.67 17.69
C THR A 18 29.12 15.42 17.35
N TYR A 19 28.03 14.68 17.19
CA TYR A 19 26.70 15.21 16.93
C TYR A 19 25.74 14.83 18.06
N THR A 20 24.73 15.64 18.29
CA THR A 20 23.54 15.19 19.03
C THR A 20 22.69 14.28 18.14
N ASP A 21 21.83 13.47 18.73
CA ASP A 21 20.93 12.57 18.00
C ASP A 21 20.05 13.36 17.01
N GLU A 22 19.55 14.54 17.41
CA GLU A 22 18.75 15.43 16.56
C GLU A 22 19.55 16.02 15.39
N GLU A 23 20.79 16.47 15.65
CA GLU A 23 21.65 17.01 14.58
C GLU A 23 22.04 15.92 13.56
N PHE A 24 22.30 14.70 14.04
CA PHE A 24 22.63 13.59 13.16
C PHE A 24 21.43 13.11 12.35
N ASP A 25 20.23 13.11 12.93
CA ASP A 25 18.98 12.81 12.21
C ASP A 25 18.71 13.82 11.09
N VAL A 26 18.91 15.12 11.35
CA VAL A 26 18.82 16.16 10.31
C VAL A 26 19.85 15.95 9.21
N LEU A 27 21.10 15.63 9.55
CA LEU A 27 22.14 15.32 8.57
C LEU A 27 21.79 14.09 7.72
N CYS A 28 21.23 13.05 8.34
CA CYS A 28 20.75 11.86 7.65
C CYS A 28 19.68 12.24 6.62
N PHE A 29 18.67 13.01 7.04
CA PHE A 29 17.59 13.47 6.20
C PHE A 29 18.09 14.32 5.01
N GLU A 30 19.03 15.24 5.23
CA GLU A 30 19.62 16.07 4.18
C GLU A 30 20.41 15.24 3.13
N PHE A 31 21.06 14.17 3.57
CA PHE A 31 21.82 13.28 2.69
C PHE A 31 20.94 12.21 1.99
N GLY A 32 19.75 11.93 2.53
CA GLY A 32 18.82 10.91 2.00
C GLY A 32 18.98 9.52 2.63
N ILE A 33 19.48 9.46 3.87
CA ILE A 33 19.50 8.25 4.71
C ILE A 33 18.60 8.49 5.94
N GLU A 34 18.21 7.44 6.66
CA GLU A 34 17.27 7.55 7.79
C GLU A 34 17.86 6.92 9.05
N LEU A 35 17.81 7.62 10.19
CA LEU A 35 18.15 7.05 11.49
C LEU A 35 16.92 6.32 12.05
N ASP A 36 16.82 5.01 11.79
CA ASP A 36 15.65 4.17 12.10
C ASP A 36 15.45 3.93 13.61
N ASP A 37 16.52 3.55 14.32
CA ASP A 37 16.46 3.30 15.77
C ASP A 37 17.80 3.60 16.44
N VAL A 38 17.74 4.00 17.71
CA VAL A 38 18.92 4.18 18.59
C VAL A 38 18.77 3.17 19.72
N THR A 39 19.61 2.15 19.71
CA THR A 39 19.55 1.01 20.65
C THR A 39 20.92 0.77 21.29
N SER A 40 21.01 -0.16 22.25
CA SER A 40 22.29 -0.70 22.70
C SER A 40 22.41 -2.18 22.36
N GLU A 41 23.63 -2.72 22.28
CA GLU A 41 23.86 -4.15 22.02
C GLU A 41 23.12 -5.05 23.03
N LYS A 42 23.06 -4.63 24.31
CA LYS A 42 22.26 -5.31 25.34
C LYS A 42 20.78 -5.32 25.01
N GLN A 43 20.20 -4.17 24.65
CA GLN A 43 18.77 -4.08 24.33
C GLN A 43 18.41 -4.84 23.05
N LEU A 44 19.30 -4.84 22.06
CA LEU A 44 19.11 -5.54 20.79
C LEU A 44 19.03 -7.06 21.03
N LYS A 45 19.98 -7.62 21.77
CA LYS A 45 20.00 -9.05 22.10
C LYS A 45 18.88 -9.47 23.03
N GLN A 46 18.46 -8.62 23.96
CA GLN A 46 17.26 -8.85 24.79
C GLN A 46 15.97 -8.92 23.95
N ARG A 47 15.85 -8.06 22.91
CA ARG A 47 14.73 -8.09 21.97
C ARG A 47 14.76 -9.36 21.09
N GLU A 48 15.94 -9.76 20.61
CA GLU A 48 16.10 -10.96 19.76
C GLU A 48 15.87 -12.28 20.50
N THR A 49 16.26 -12.37 21.77
CA THR A 49 16.06 -13.58 22.61
C THR A 49 14.66 -13.70 23.21
N LYS A 50 13.71 -12.82 22.84
CA LYS A 50 12.30 -12.86 23.28
C LYS A 50 12.15 -13.02 24.81
N GLY A 51 12.99 -12.34 25.60
CA GLY A 51 12.87 -12.34 27.05
C GLY A 51 13.28 -13.64 27.76
N GLN A 52 14.02 -14.54 27.11
CA GLN A 52 14.71 -15.61 27.85
C GLN A 52 15.87 -15.02 28.63
N ALA A 53 15.88 -15.23 29.95
CA ALA A 53 16.92 -14.77 30.86
C ALA A 53 18.25 -15.51 30.60
N LYS A 54 18.98 -15.10 29.57
CA LYS A 54 20.43 -15.28 29.50
C LYS A 54 21.08 -14.08 30.15
N ASP A 55 22.12 -14.33 30.94
CA ASP A 55 22.93 -13.27 31.53
C ASP A 55 23.62 -12.51 30.39
N HIS A 56 23.14 -11.29 30.11
CA HIS A 56 23.65 -10.42 29.05
C HIS A 56 24.65 -9.39 29.61
N SER A 57 25.23 -9.66 30.78
CA SER A 57 26.25 -8.84 31.43
C SER A 57 27.52 -8.67 30.58
N ASP A 58 27.78 -9.61 29.67
CA ASP A 58 28.99 -9.66 28.83
C ASP A 58 28.91 -8.78 27.56
N HIS A 59 27.80 -8.07 27.33
CA HIS A 59 27.61 -7.21 26.15
C HIS A 59 27.73 -5.74 26.51
N SER A 60 28.23 -4.90 25.59
CA SER A 60 28.51 -3.50 25.89
C SER A 60 27.22 -2.68 25.94
N ASP A 61 27.19 -1.65 26.81
CA ASP A 61 26.14 -0.61 26.78
C ASP A 61 26.40 0.45 25.70
N ALA A 62 27.25 0.14 24.70
CA ALA A 62 27.54 1.07 23.61
C ALA A 62 26.26 1.40 22.84
N VAL A 63 26.11 2.69 22.52
CA VAL A 63 24.99 3.20 21.74
C VAL A 63 25.20 2.85 20.28
N LEU A 64 24.25 2.11 19.71
CA LEU A 64 24.20 1.63 18.34
C LEU A 64 23.12 2.38 17.56
N TYR A 65 23.53 3.02 16.47
CA TYR A 65 22.63 3.60 15.49
C TYR A 65 22.28 2.55 14.44
N LYS A 66 20.98 2.44 14.13
CA LYS A 66 20.50 1.73 12.97
C LYS A 66 20.20 2.75 11.88
N ILE A 67 20.99 2.71 10.82
CA ILE A 67 20.86 3.64 9.70
C ILE A 67 20.28 2.86 8.52
N ASP A 68 19.14 3.30 8.04
CA ASP A 68 18.52 2.79 6.82
C ASP A 68 19.15 3.50 5.61
N VAL A 69 19.69 2.69 4.70
CA VAL A 69 20.41 3.17 3.52
C VAL A 69 19.68 2.78 2.22
N PRO A 70 19.77 3.61 1.16
CA PRO A 70 19.20 3.29 -0.14
C PRO A 70 19.76 1.99 -0.72
N ALA A 71 18.90 1.14 -1.28
CA ALA A 71 19.30 -0.17 -1.80
C ALA A 71 20.19 -0.09 -3.05
N ASN A 72 20.26 1.06 -3.72
CA ASN A 72 21.13 1.34 -4.87
C ASN A 72 22.56 1.75 -4.45
N ARG A 73 22.77 2.24 -3.23
CA ARG A 73 24.06 2.77 -2.75
C ARG A 73 24.83 1.73 -1.93
N TYR A 74 25.49 0.80 -2.62
CA TYR A 74 26.27 -0.27 -1.97
C TYR A 74 27.49 0.24 -1.20
N ASP A 75 27.98 1.43 -1.55
CA ASP A 75 29.07 2.11 -0.84
C ASP A 75 28.68 2.56 0.57
N LEU A 76 27.39 2.58 0.93
CA LEU A 76 26.90 2.98 2.25
C LEU A 76 26.62 1.79 3.18
N LEU A 77 27.01 0.57 2.81
CA LEU A 77 26.72 -0.65 3.58
C LEU A 77 27.67 -0.91 4.78
N CYS A 78 28.59 0.02 5.06
CA CYS A 78 29.55 -0.08 6.17
C CYS A 78 29.85 1.29 6.77
N VAL A 79 30.50 1.30 7.95
CA VAL A 79 30.86 2.52 8.68
C VAL A 79 31.82 3.39 7.85
N GLU A 80 32.80 2.78 7.20
CA GLU A 80 33.81 3.44 6.36
C GLU A 80 33.17 4.17 5.18
N GLY A 81 32.13 3.56 4.61
CA GLY A 81 31.33 4.10 3.53
C GLY A 81 30.51 5.31 3.96
N ILE A 82 29.69 5.13 4.99
CA ILE A 82 28.81 6.17 5.53
C ILE A 82 29.63 7.37 6.03
N ALA A 83 30.65 7.13 6.86
CA ALA A 83 31.46 8.21 7.43
C ALA A 83 32.14 9.04 6.33
N ARG A 84 32.73 8.38 5.32
CA ARG A 84 33.39 9.07 4.20
C ARG A 84 32.40 9.82 3.31
N ALA A 85 31.24 9.23 3.00
CA ALA A 85 30.21 9.90 2.22
C ALA A 85 29.71 11.16 2.93
N LEU A 86 29.44 11.08 4.24
CA LEU A 86 29.04 12.23 5.04
C LEU A 86 30.15 13.29 5.18
N ARG A 87 31.43 12.88 5.33
CA ARG A 87 32.56 13.84 5.34
C ARG A 87 32.68 14.59 4.03
N ILE A 88 32.49 13.92 2.89
CA ILE A 88 32.53 14.54 1.56
C ILE A 88 31.31 15.44 1.36
N PHE A 89 30.13 15.01 1.80
CA PHE A 89 28.90 15.81 1.75
C PHE A 89 29.01 17.09 2.60
N LEU A 90 29.70 17.03 3.73
CA LEU A 90 30.01 18.19 4.58
C LEU A 90 31.22 19.01 4.10
N GLU A 91 31.76 18.70 2.93
CA GLU A 91 32.92 19.38 2.31
C GLU A 91 34.20 19.34 3.17
N LYS A 92 34.30 18.38 4.10
CA LYS A 92 35.48 18.19 4.96
C LYS A 92 36.61 17.43 4.25
N GLU A 93 36.27 16.61 3.27
CA GLU A 93 37.20 15.75 2.55
C GLU A 93 36.86 15.73 1.05
N ARG A 94 37.86 15.48 0.19
CA ARG A 94 37.63 15.25 -1.24
C ARG A 94 37.46 13.77 -1.54
N PRO A 95 36.74 13.39 -2.62
CA PRO A 95 36.61 12.00 -3.02
C PRO A 95 37.99 11.34 -3.25
N PRO A 96 38.24 10.14 -2.69
CA PRO A 96 39.53 9.47 -2.84
C PRO A 96 39.74 8.98 -4.28
N VAL A 97 41.01 8.92 -4.68
CA VAL A 97 41.40 8.36 -5.98
C VAL A 97 41.96 6.95 -5.77
N TYR A 98 41.26 5.95 -6.28
CA TYR A 98 41.69 4.57 -6.25
C TYR A 98 42.73 4.28 -7.33
N THR A 99 43.83 3.65 -6.98
CA THR A 99 44.93 3.36 -7.90
C THR A 99 45.37 1.90 -7.83
N LEU A 100 45.81 1.36 -8.97
CA LEU A 100 46.40 0.03 -9.04
C LEU A 100 47.92 0.10 -8.82
N THR A 101 48.49 -0.93 -8.18
CA THR A 101 49.96 -1.09 -8.16
C THR A 101 50.47 -1.43 -9.56
N PRO A 102 51.70 -1.00 -9.92
CA PRO A 102 52.32 -1.38 -11.19
C PRO A 102 52.47 -2.90 -11.29
N ARG A 103 52.27 -3.43 -12.50
CA ARG A 103 52.49 -4.85 -12.78
C ARG A 103 53.98 -5.18 -12.61
N ALA A 104 54.28 -6.09 -11.68
CA ALA A 104 55.62 -6.62 -11.45
C ALA A 104 55.74 -8.07 -11.98
N GLU A 105 56.97 -8.55 -12.18
CA GLU A 105 57.21 -9.98 -12.37
C GLU A 105 56.69 -10.74 -11.12
N GLY A 106 55.77 -11.69 -11.32
CA GLY A 106 55.15 -12.44 -10.22
C GLY A 106 53.77 -11.94 -9.77
N THR A 107 53.07 -11.10 -10.55
CA THR A 107 51.64 -10.79 -10.29
C THR A 107 50.83 -12.09 -10.12
N HIS A 108 50.06 -12.16 -9.03
CA HIS A 108 49.18 -13.30 -8.76
C HIS A 108 48.21 -13.53 -9.92
N SER A 109 47.92 -14.80 -10.19
CA SER A 109 46.99 -15.17 -11.25
C SER A 109 46.05 -16.28 -10.82
N ILE A 110 44.84 -16.26 -11.39
CA ILE A 110 43.85 -17.34 -11.26
C ILE A 110 43.60 -17.93 -12.65
N THR A 111 43.84 -19.23 -12.78
CA THR A 111 43.47 -19.98 -13.99
C THR A 111 42.07 -20.58 -13.84
N VAL A 112 41.15 -20.21 -14.72
CA VAL A 112 39.75 -20.66 -14.71
C VAL A 112 39.57 -21.82 -15.68
N LYS A 113 39.14 -22.97 -15.14
CA LYS A 113 38.92 -24.19 -15.91
C LYS A 113 37.55 -24.20 -16.61
N PRO A 114 37.38 -24.88 -17.76
CA PRO A 114 36.12 -24.91 -18.51
C PRO A 114 34.93 -25.49 -17.73
N ASN A 115 35.18 -26.43 -16.81
CA ASN A 115 34.13 -27.08 -16.02
C ASN A 115 33.34 -26.11 -15.14
N THR A 116 33.90 -24.93 -14.82
CA THR A 116 33.23 -23.90 -14.02
C THR A 116 31.93 -23.40 -14.66
N LYS A 117 31.79 -23.47 -15.99
CA LYS A 117 30.57 -23.10 -16.72
C LYS A 117 29.33 -23.90 -16.33
N LEU A 118 29.50 -25.12 -15.82
CA LEU A 118 28.39 -25.96 -15.39
C LEU A 118 27.64 -25.40 -14.18
N VAL A 119 28.29 -24.51 -13.42
CA VAL A 119 27.77 -24.01 -12.13
C VAL A 119 27.91 -22.50 -12.04
N ARG A 120 29.13 -21.98 -12.14
CA ARG A 120 29.49 -20.58 -11.88
C ARG A 120 30.68 -20.17 -12.76
N PRO A 121 30.43 -19.62 -13.96
CA PRO A 121 31.46 -19.43 -14.98
C PRO A 121 32.51 -18.36 -14.66
N TYR A 122 32.24 -17.40 -13.77
CA TYR A 122 33.09 -16.21 -13.63
C TYR A 122 33.76 -16.13 -12.27
N VAL A 123 34.97 -15.58 -12.25
CA VAL A 123 35.69 -15.16 -11.04
C VAL A 123 36.40 -13.84 -11.29
N VAL A 124 36.38 -12.96 -10.29
CA VAL A 124 37.18 -11.74 -10.24
C VAL A 124 37.92 -11.67 -8.90
N SER A 125 39.10 -11.08 -8.87
CA SER A 125 39.92 -11.05 -7.66
C SER A 125 40.79 -9.80 -7.54
N ALA A 126 41.16 -9.47 -6.31
CA ALA A 126 42.08 -8.38 -5.96
C ALA A 126 42.85 -8.71 -4.68
N VAL A 127 43.98 -8.03 -4.48
CA VAL A 127 44.78 -8.11 -3.24
C VAL A 127 44.84 -6.74 -2.57
N LEU A 128 44.61 -6.73 -1.25
CA LEU A 128 44.90 -5.59 -0.38
C LEU A 128 46.16 -5.91 0.44
N ARG A 129 47.20 -5.08 0.29
CA ARG A 129 48.49 -5.26 0.98
C ARG A 129 48.57 -4.43 2.25
N ASP A 130 49.17 -5.00 3.29
CA ASP A 130 49.48 -4.35 4.56
C ASP A 130 48.26 -3.63 5.19
N VAL A 131 47.12 -4.31 5.22
CA VAL A 131 45.89 -3.86 5.87
C VAL A 131 46.08 -3.84 7.37
N LYS A 132 45.67 -2.74 8.02
CA LYS A 132 45.71 -2.59 9.48
C LYS A 132 44.36 -2.91 10.11
N PHE A 133 44.15 -4.16 10.49
CA PHE A 133 42.97 -4.58 11.23
C PHE A 133 43.05 -4.17 12.71
N THR A 134 41.99 -3.51 13.16
CA THR A 134 41.60 -3.44 14.57
C THR A 134 40.37 -4.34 14.73
N GLN A 135 39.97 -4.64 15.97
CA GLN A 135 38.75 -5.42 16.22
C GLN A 135 37.54 -4.83 15.48
N GLU A 136 37.35 -3.51 15.61
CA GLU A 136 36.24 -2.77 14.99
C GLU A 136 36.26 -2.86 13.46
N ARG A 137 37.44 -2.70 12.84
CA ARG A 137 37.59 -2.77 11.37
C ARG A 137 37.40 -4.19 10.85
N TYR A 138 37.86 -5.19 11.60
CA TYR A 138 37.65 -6.59 11.26
C TYR A 138 36.15 -6.92 11.28
N ASP A 139 35.44 -6.51 12.33
CA ASP A 139 34.00 -6.71 12.45
C ASP A 139 33.24 -5.98 11.32
N SER A 140 33.63 -4.74 10.99
CA SER A 140 33.08 -4.00 9.84
C SER A 140 33.35 -4.69 8.49
N PHE A 141 34.52 -5.30 8.32
CA PHE A 141 34.89 -6.03 7.10
C PHE A 141 34.01 -7.25 6.88
N ILE A 142 33.78 -8.02 7.94
CA ILE A 142 32.89 -9.19 7.91
C ILE A 142 31.43 -8.76 7.72
N ASP A 143 30.96 -7.72 8.42
CA ASP A 143 29.59 -7.22 8.25
C ASP A 143 29.35 -6.73 6.81
N LEU A 144 30.28 -5.97 6.20
CA LEU A 144 30.17 -5.57 4.80
C LEU A 144 30.03 -6.77 3.87
N GLN A 145 30.85 -7.81 4.06
CA GLN A 145 30.80 -9.04 3.28
C GLN A 145 29.40 -9.69 3.39
N ASP A 146 28.87 -9.81 4.60
CA ASP A 146 27.55 -10.42 4.84
C ASP A 146 26.40 -9.56 4.29
N LYS A 147 26.48 -8.23 4.42
CA LYS A 147 25.49 -7.30 3.84
C LYS A 147 25.45 -7.38 2.32
N LEU A 148 26.61 -7.43 1.67
CA LEU A 148 26.69 -7.63 0.22
C LEU A 148 26.13 -9.00 -0.18
N HIS A 149 26.44 -10.06 0.58
CA HIS A 149 25.91 -11.41 0.35
C HIS A 149 24.39 -11.48 0.42
N GLN A 150 23.77 -10.80 1.39
CA GLN A 150 22.33 -10.77 1.56
C GLN A 150 21.64 -9.93 0.47
N ASN A 151 22.23 -8.80 0.07
CA ASN A 151 21.62 -7.84 -0.83
C ASN A 151 21.97 -8.08 -2.31
N ILE A 152 23.04 -7.44 -2.83
CA ILE A 152 23.38 -7.46 -4.26
C ILE A 152 23.68 -8.88 -4.79
N CYS A 153 24.22 -9.74 -3.94
CA CYS A 153 24.54 -11.12 -4.27
C CYS A 153 23.33 -12.07 -4.25
N ARG A 154 22.16 -11.60 -3.77
CA ARG A 154 20.93 -12.38 -3.53
C ARG A 154 21.18 -13.68 -2.77
N HIS A 155 21.53 -13.57 -1.48
CA HIS A 155 21.90 -14.72 -0.65
C HIS A 155 22.95 -15.63 -1.31
N ARG A 156 24.03 -15.01 -1.82
CA ARG A 156 25.12 -15.68 -2.53
C ARG A 156 24.75 -16.41 -3.82
N THR A 157 23.50 -16.38 -4.29
CA THR A 157 23.11 -17.07 -5.54
C THR A 157 23.86 -16.51 -6.74
N LEU A 158 23.97 -15.17 -6.86
CA LEU A 158 24.60 -14.52 -8.01
C LEU A 158 26.12 -14.37 -7.88
N VAL A 159 26.59 -13.98 -6.69
CA VAL A 159 28.00 -13.73 -6.40
C VAL A 159 28.31 -14.28 -5.00
N ALA A 160 29.44 -14.97 -4.83
CA ALA A 160 29.96 -15.31 -3.50
C ALA A 160 31.36 -14.73 -3.34
N ILE A 161 31.57 -14.07 -2.20
CA ILE A 161 32.84 -13.43 -1.84
C ILE A 161 33.56 -14.38 -0.88
N GLY A 162 34.77 -14.76 -1.24
CA GLY A 162 35.75 -15.32 -0.33
C GLY A 162 36.82 -14.30 0.01
N THR A 163 37.37 -14.46 1.21
CA THR A 163 38.36 -13.57 1.79
C THR A 163 39.39 -14.47 2.46
N HIS A 164 40.65 -14.29 2.09
CA HIS A 164 41.73 -15.19 2.40
C HIS A 164 42.95 -14.46 2.93
N ASP A 165 43.63 -15.04 3.92
CA ASP A 165 44.94 -14.58 4.35
C ASP A 165 45.98 -14.98 3.30
N LEU A 166 46.50 -13.99 2.56
CA LEU A 166 47.46 -14.21 1.48
C LEU A 166 48.79 -14.75 2.00
N ASP A 167 49.16 -14.49 3.25
CA ASP A 167 50.43 -14.96 3.82
C ASP A 167 50.40 -16.47 4.13
N SER A 168 49.21 -17.07 4.14
CA SER A 168 49.01 -18.51 4.35
C SER A 168 48.95 -19.34 3.06
N ILE A 169 48.87 -18.70 1.89
CA ILE A 169 48.60 -19.36 0.60
C ILE A 169 49.63 -18.97 -0.45
N GLU A 170 49.87 -19.85 -1.43
CA GLU A 170 50.83 -19.60 -2.52
C GLU A 170 50.17 -19.66 -3.91
N GLY A 171 50.38 -18.60 -4.70
CA GLY A 171 49.95 -18.56 -6.10
C GLY A 171 50.91 -19.31 -7.05
N PRO A 172 50.49 -19.61 -8.31
CA PRO A 172 49.21 -19.25 -8.94
C PRO A 172 48.03 -20.09 -8.45
N PHE A 173 46.83 -19.51 -8.48
CA PHE A 173 45.59 -20.14 -8.03
C PHE A 173 44.84 -20.77 -9.21
N THR A 174 44.01 -21.77 -8.92
CA THR A 174 43.14 -22.41 -9.93
C THR A 174 41.69 -22.39 -9.47
N TYR A 175 40.79 -21.92 -10.33
CA TYR A 175 39.34 -22.02 -10.14
C TYR A 175 38.79 -23.13 -11.04
N ASN A 176 38.24 -24.18 -10.44
CA ASN A 176 37.75 -25.36 -11.14
C ASN A 176 36.39 -25.81 -10.61
N ALA A 177 35.70 -26.69 -11.32
CA ALA A 177 34.56 -27.43 -10.80
C ALA A 177 34.83 -28.93 -10.91
N LEU A 178 34.81 -29.61 -9.76
CA LEU A 178 35.14 -31.04 -9.61
C LEU A 178 33.91 -31.82 -9.16
N ALA A 179 33.92 -33.14 -9.35
CA ALA A 179 32.86 -33.98 -8.81
C ALA A 179 32.85 -33.88 -7.26
N PRO A 180 31.69 -33.87 -6.59
CA PRO A 180 31.60 -33.70 -5.14
C PRO A 180 32.48 -34.69 -4.34
N ASN A 181 32.67 -35.90 -4.88
CA ASN A 181 33.42 -36.97 -4.23
C ASN A 181 34.94 -36.84 -4.36
N GLU A 182 35.42 -35.96 -5.24
CA GLU A 182 36.85 -35.73 -5.47
C GLU A 182 37.40 -34.59 -4.60
N ILE A 183 36.52 -33.87 -3.89
CA ILE A 183 36.86 -32.70 -3.11
C ILE A 183 36.94 -33.09 -1.63
N LYS A 184 38.16 -33.03 -1.09
CA LYS A 184 38.41 -33.08 0.36
C LYS A 184 38.74 -31.69 0.86
N PHE A 185 38.09 -31.30 1.95
CA PHE A 185 38.15 -29.93 2.40
C PHE A 185 37.91 -29.82 3.90
N LYS A 186 38.72 -28.98 4.55
CA LYS A 186 38.56 -28.62 5.97
C LYS A 186 37.86 -27.25 6.05
N PRO A 187 36.54 -27.22 6.32
CA PRO A 187 35.77 -25.97 6.35
C PRO A 187 36.10 -25.13 7.59
N LEU A 188 35.84 -23.83 7.48
CA LEU A 188 35.97 -22.88 8.59
C LEU A 188 35.23 -23.36 9.85
N SER A 189 35.90 -23.30 10.99
CA SER A 189 35.34 -23.66 12.31
C SER A 189 34.98 -25.14 12.48
N GLN A 190 35.59 -26.03 11.70
CA GLN A 190 35.50 -27.48 11.90
C GLN A 190 36.91 -28.09 11.98
N ASP A 191 37.11 -29.04 12.88
CA ASP A 191 38.40 -29.72 13.03
C ASP A 191 38.60 -30.89 12.05
N LYS A 192 37.49 -31.47 11.57
CA LYS A 192 37.49 -32.63 10.68
C LYS A 192 37.53 -32.19 9.21
N GLU A 193 38.26 -32.94 8.39
CA GLU A 193 38.18 -32.85 6.94
C GLU A 193 36.98 -33.65 6.42
N PHE A 194 36.23 -33.07 5.50
CA PHE A 194 35.02 -33.66 4.91
C PHE A 194 35.18 -33.84 3.40
N GLU A 195 34.52 -34.86 2.87
CA GLU A 195 34.16 -34.90 1.45
C GLU A 195 33.06 -33.85 1.20
N ALA A 196 33.09 -33.14 0.06
CA ALA A 196 32.17 -32.02 -0.15
C ALA A 196 30.68 -32.42 -0.07
N LYS A 197 30.31 -33.62 -0.54
CA LYS A 197 28.93 -34.11 -0.41
C LYS A 197 28.54 -34.39 1.05
N GLU A 198 29.42 -35.05 1.81
CA GLU A 198 29.24 -35.28 3.25
C GLU A 198 29.09 -33.95 4.02
N LEU A 199 29.86 -32.93 3.61
CA LEU A 199 29.79 -31.60 4.20
C LEU A 199 28.42 -30.91 3.98
N LEU A 200 27.87 -30.99 2.77
CA LEU A 200 26.56 -30.39 2.50
C LEU A 200 25.45 -31.14 3.26
N ASP A 201 25.52 -32.47 3.34
CA ASP A 201 24.58 -33.27 4.13
C ASP A 201 24.66 -32.91 5.63
N PHE A 202 25.87 -32.69 6.14
CA PHE A 202 26.10 -32.20 7.50
C PHE A 202 25.45 -30.83 7.72
N TYR A 203 25.63 -29.86 6.81
CA TYR A 203 25.00 -28.53 6.93
C TYR A 203 23.47 -28.55 6.80
N ARG A 204 22.88 -29.51 6.09
CA ARG A 204 21.41 -29.64 5.96
C ARG A 204 20.76 -30.23 7.20
N THR A 205 21.50 -31.08 7.94
CA THR A 205 20.97 -31.90 9.04
C THR A 205 21.32 -31.35 10.42
N ASN A 206 22.50 -30.75 10.59
CA ASN A 206 22.96 -30.30 11.90
C ASN A 206 22.30 -28.96 12.31
N PRO A 207 21.60 -28.90 13.46
CA PRO A 207 20.93 -27.69 13.93
C PRO A 207 21.89 -26.54 14.29
N GLU A 208 23.15 -26.81 14.64
CA GLU A 208 24.12 -25.78 15.06
C GLU A 208 24.57 -24.88 13.89
N VAL A 209 24.58 -25.42 12.68
CA VAL A 209 25.02 -24.77 11.43
C VAL A 209 23.86 -24.48 10.49
N LYS A 210 22.64 -24.42 11.04
CA LYS A 210 21.39 -24.22 10.29
C LYS A 210 21.37 -22.92 9.46
N HIS A 211 22.16 -21.92 9.83
CA HIS A 211 22.29 -20.66 9.08
C HIS A 211 22.90 -20.87 7.69
N ILE A 212 23.68 -21.94 7.46
CA ILE A 212 24.30 -22.25 6.16
C ILE A 212 23.33 -23.03 5.25
N LYS A 213 22.34 -23.73 5.81
CA LYS A 213 21.40 -24.59 5.08
C LYS A 213 20.82 -23.94 3.81
N PRO A 214 20.32 -22.69 3.82
CA PRO A 214 19.74 -22.07 2.62
C PRO A 214 20.71 -21.96 1.45
N TYR A 215 22.02 -21.85 1.71
CA TYR A 215 23.03 -21.74 0.66
C TYR A 215 23.40 -23.09 0.05
N THR A 216 23.18 -24.19 0.78
CA THR A 216 23.48 -25.54 0.27
C THR A 216 22.65 -25.88 -0.96
N ASP A 217 21.38 -25.43 -1.02
CA ASP A 217 20.47 -25.66 -2.14
C ASP A 217 20.99 -25.05 -3.47
N ILE A 218 21.94 -24.12 -3.44
CA ILE A 218 22.47 -23.47 -4.64
C ILE A 218 23.27 -24.46 -5.51
N ILE A 219 24.03 -25.37 -4.89
CA ILE A 219 24.89 -26.30 -5.61
C ILE A 219 24.61 -27.77 -5.29
N TYR A 220 23.75 -28.09 -4.32
CA TYR A 220 23.54 -29.48 -3.83
C TYR A 220 23.31 -30.49 -4.96
N ASP A 221 22.40 -30.18 -5.89
CA ASP A 221 22.01 -31.05 -7.01
C ASP A 221 22.91 -30.90 -8.25
N SER A 222 23.95 -30.05 -8.19
CA SER A 222 24.87 -29.83 -9.29
C SER A 222 25.81 -31.04 -9.50
N PRO A 223 26.10 -31.44 -10.76
CA PRO A 223 27.01 -32.55 -11.04
C PRO A 223 28.48 -32.25 -10.67
N ALA A 224 28.84 -30.99 -10.51
CA ALA A 224 30.17 -30.54 -10.10
C ALA A 224 30.06 -29.39 -9.10
N TYR A 225 30.99 -29.31 -8.15
CA TYR A 225 31.08 -28.23 -7.18
C TYR A 225 32.28 -27.33 -7.48
N PRO A 226 32.11 -26.00 -7.45
CA PRO A 226 33.19 -25.09 -7.74
C PRO A 226 34.15 -25.02 -6.55
N VAL A 227 35.45 -25.03 -6.83
CA VAL A 227 36.54 -25.01 -5.85
C VAL A 227 37.64 -24.07 -6.32
N ILE A 228 38.27 -23.40 -5.36
CA ILE A 228 39.48 -22.62 -5.60
C ILE A 228 40.63 -23.28 -4.87
N THR A 229 41.74 -23.52 -5.57
CA THR A 229 42.94 -24.15 -5.00
C THR A 229 44.18 -23.28 -5.20
N ASP A 230 45.13 -23.41 -4.28
CA ASP A 230 46.46 -22.82 -4.40
C ASP A 230 47.39 -23.65 -5.31
N LYS A 231 48.65 -23.22 -5.45
CA LYS A 231 49.68 -23.93 -6.21
C LYS A 231 49.97 -25.33 -5.67
N ASN A 232 49.82 -25.55 -4.37
CA ASN A 232 50.07 -26.81 -3.68
C ASN A 232 48.86 -27.77 -3.75
N GLY A 233 47.75 -27.33 -4.35
CA GLY A 233 46.51 -28.10 -4.43
C GLY A 233 45.65 -28.04 -3.17
N VAL A 234 45.95 -27.13 -2.23
CA VAL A 234 45.16 -26.89 -1.03
C VAL A 234 43.89 -26.13 -1.42
N VAL A 235 42.74 -26.65 -0.99
CA VAL A 235 41.43 -26.04 -1.26
C VAL A 235 41.22 -24.82 -0.36
N LEU A 236 41.10 -23.65 -0.97
CA LEU A 236 40.91 -22.36 -0.31
C LEU A 236 39.46 -22.09 0.04
N SER A 237 38.54 -22.38 -0.88
CA SER A 237 37.11 -22.18 -0.67
C SER A 237 36.29 -23.16 -1.51
N LEU A 238 35.07 -23.42 -1.03
CA LEU A 238 34.01 -24.14 -1.74
C LEU A 238 32.84 -23.17 -2.01
N PRO A 239 32.94 -22.28 -3.02
CA PRO A 239 31.86 -21.34 -3.30
C PRO A 239 30.55 -22.06 -3.67
N PRO A 240 29.36 -21.47 -3.41
CA PRO A 240 29.08 -20.30 -2.59
C PRO A 240 28.97 -20.59 -1.08
N ILE A 241 29.42 -21.77 -0.62
CA ILE A 241 29.07 -22.30 0.70
C ILE A 241 29.96 -21.73 1.80
N ILE A 242 31.26 -22.03 1.79
CA ILE A 242 32.16 -21.73 2.91
C ILE A 242 33.62 -21.65 2.45
N ASN A 243 34.42 -20.88 3.20
CA ASN A 243 35.86 -20.79 3.03
C ASN A 243 36.59 -21.84 3.86
N GLY A 244 37.84 -22.13 3.51
CA GLY A 244 38.70 -23.09 4.19
C GLY A 244 39.26 -22.52 5.49
N ASP A 245 39.53 -23.41 6.44
CA ASP A 245 40.18 -23.05 7.72
C ASP A 245 41.64 -22.61 7.51
N HIS A 246 42.30 -23.15 6.49
CA HIS A 246 43.72 -22.87 6.19
C HIS A 246 43.99 -21.40 5.84
N SER A 247 43.09 -20.77 5.08
CA SER A 247 43.22 -19.41 4.58
C SER A 247 42.38 -18.40 5.37
N LYS A 248 42.00 -18.74 6.61
CA LYS A 248 41.16 -17.91 7.46
C LYS A 248 41.82 -16.57 7.77
N ILE A 249 41.09 -15.48 7.56
CA ILE A 249 41.49 -14.14 8.00
C ILE A 249 41.36 -13.97 9.52
N SER A 250 42.34 -13.33 10.13
CA SER A 250 42.42 -13.01 11.55
C SER A 250 42.80 -11.54 11.77
N LEU A 251 42.87 -11.08 13.02
CA LEU A 251 43.32 -9.73 13.35
C LEU A 251 44.79 -9.49 12.97
N ASP A 252 45.60 -10.54 12.90
CA ASP A 252 47.02 -10.47 12.57
C ASP A 252 47.28 -10.50 11.05
N THR A 253 46.27 -10.82 10.25
CA THR A 253 46.35 -10.89 8.79
C THR A 253 46.69 -9.51 8.22
N LYS A 254 47.74 -9.44 7.40
CA LYS A 254 48.18 -8.18 6.77
C LYS A 254 47.81 -8.12 5.31
N ASN A 255 47.91 -9.23 4.60
CA ASN A 255 47.67 -9.29 3.17
C ASN A 255 46.38 -10.08 2.92
N VAL A 256 45.38 -9.42 2.34
CA VAL A 256 44.08 -10.04 2.10
C VAL A 256 43.91 -10.29 0.61
N PHE A 257 43.75 -11.55 0.25
CA PHE A 257 43.34 -11.98 -1.08
C PHE A 257 41.81 -12.12 -1.09
N ILE A 258 41.15 -11.40 -2.01
CA ILE A 258 39.70 -11.38 -2.13
C ILE A 258 39.33 -11.98 -3.48
N GLU A 259 38.43 -12.95 -3.48
CA GLU A 259 37.90 -13.55 -4.70
C GLU A 259 36.37 -13.58 -4.71
N CYS A 260 35.79 -13.17 -5.84
CA CYS A 260 34.36 -13.17 -6.04
C CYS A 260 34.01 -14.13 -7.17
N THR A 261 33.40 -15.26 -6.85
CA THR A 261 32.87 -16.20 -7.86
C THR A 261 31.42 -15.87 -8.17
N ALA A 262 31.00 -15.99 -9.44
CA ALA A 262 29.70 -15.50 -9.85
C ALA A 262 29.09 -16.21 -11.06
N THR A 263 27.77 -16.09 -11.16
CA THR A 263 27.00 -16.31 -12.39
C THR A 263 26.86 -15.03 -13.20
N ASP A 264 26.98 -13.86 -12.56
CA ASP A 264 26.92 -12.54 -13.19
C ASP A 264 28.24 -11.78 -12.96
N ILE A 265 29.01 -11.61 -14.03
CA ILE A 265 30.32 -10.94 -13.99
C ILE A 265 30.22 -9.46 -13.61
N THR A 266 29.16 -8.76 -14.02
CA THR A 266 29.01 -7.32 -13.74
C THR A 266 28.81 -7.09 -12.25
N LYS A 267 27.95 -7.90 -11.62
CA LYS A 267 27.76 -7.85 -10.16
C LYS A 267 29.02 -8.28 -9.41
N ALA A 268 29.75 -9.26 -9.91
CA ALA A 268 31.02 -9.67 -9.31
C ALA A 268 32.04 -8.52 -9.28
N LYS A 269 32.16 -7.78 -10.40
CA LYS A 269 33.01 -6.58 -10.51
C LYS A 269 32.57 -5.48 -9.53
N VAL A 270 31.26 -5.21 -9.44
CA VAL A 270 30.72 -4.22 -8.48
C VAL A 270 31.04 -4.63 -7.04
N VAL A 271 30.76 -5.88 -6.66
CA VAL A 271 31.00 -6.40 -5.30
C VAL A 271 32.48 -6.32 -4.93
N LEU A 272 33.37 -6.75 -5.83
CA LEU A 272 34.82 -6.64 -5.63
C LEU A 272 35.25 -5.17 -5.47
N ASN A 273 34.77 -4.30 -6.36
CA ASN A 273 35.08 -2.87 -6.32
C ASN A 273 34.58 -2.19 -5.04
N THR A 274 33.41 -2.56 -4.53
CA THR A 274 32.89 -2.05 -3.25
C THR A 274 33.79 -2.50 -2.09
N MET A 275 34.11 -3.79 -1.98
CA MET A 275 34.98 -4.32 -0.92
C MET A 275 36.34 -3.61 -0.88
N ILE A 276 37.03 -3.51 -2.03
CA ILE A 276 38.33 -2.83 -2.09
C ILE A 276 38.23 -1.33 -1.85
N ALA A 277 37.17 -0.67 -2.34
CA ALA A 277 37.02 0.77 -2.18
C ALA A 277 36.80 1.16 -0.71
N MET A 278 36.11 0.31 0.04
CA MET A 278 35.85 0.54 1.46
C MET A 278 37.12 0.34 2.29
N PHE A 279 37.84 -0.77 2.09
CA PHE A 279 38.93 -1.18 2.98
C PHE A 279 40.34 -0.80 2.54
N SER A 280 40.54 -0.36 1.29
CA SER A 280 41.85 0.12 0.84
C SER A 280 42.32 1.39 1.56
N GLU A 281 41.45 2.09 2.29
CA GLU A 281 41.84 3.19 3.19
C GLU A 281 42.80 2.74 4.29
N TYR A 282 42.72 1.47 4.69
CA TYR A 282 43.52 0.90 5.78
C TYR A 282 44.80 0.19 5.32
N CYS A 283 45.10 0.19 4.03
CA CYS A 283 46.37 -0.28 3.49
C CYS A 283 47.52 0.68 3.89
N ALA A 284 48.76 0.17 3.93
CA ALA A 284 49.94 1.01 4.21
C ALA A 284 50.07 2.20 3.25
N LYS A 285 49.73 1.99 1.97
CA LYS A 285 49.47 3.05 0.99
C LYS A 285 47.96 3.14 0.77
N PRO A 286 47.27 4.14 1.33
CA PRO A 286 45.82 4.25 1.22
C PRO A 286 45.33 4.27 -0.22
N PHE A 287 44.16 3.69 -0.46
CA PHE A 287 43.46 3.64 -1.76
C PHE A 287 44.28 3.00 -2.89
N THR A 288 45.20 2.10 -2.53
CA THR A 288 46.01 1.33 -3.47
C THR A 288 45.61 -0.14 -3.42
N VAL A 289 45.43 -0.75 -4.59
CA VAL A 289 45.00 -2.15 -4.74
C VAL A 289 45.97 -2.88 -5.66
N GLU A 290 46.35 -4.11 -5.29
CA GLU A 290 47.16 -4.97 -6.12
C GLU A 290 46.27 -5.80 -7.06
N PRO A 291 46.47 -5.71 -8.39
CA PRO A 291 45.65 -6.42 -9.34
C PRO A 291 46.06 -7.90 -9.47
N VAL A 292 45.09 -8.75 -9.83
CA VAL A 292 45.23 -10.18 -10.07
C VAL A 292 44.88 -10.47 -11.53
N GLN A 293 45.71 -11.29 -12.20
CA GLN A 293 45.47 -11.69 -13.58
C GLN A 293 44.51 -12.89 -13.62
N ILE A 294 43.37 -12.74 -14.28
CA ILE A 294 42.44 -13.86 -14.53
C ILE A 294 42.72 -14.43 -15.91
N ASN A 295 42.93 -15.74 -16.00
CA ASN A 295 43.20 -16.45 -17.25
C ASN A 295 42.13 -17.51 -17.47
N TYR A 296 41.27 -17.33 -18.47
CA TYR A 296 40.25 -18.33 -18.83
C TYR A 296 40.83 -19.33 -19.83
N GLU A 297 40.85 -20.62 -19.48
CA GLU A 297 41.26 -21.67 -20.43
C GLU A 297 40.21 -21.89 -21.53
N ASP A 298 38.97 -21.52 -21.24
CA ASP A 298 37.88 -21.60 -22.18
C ASP A 298 37.92 -20.45 -23.19
N GLN A 299 38.22 -20.79 -24.44
CA GLN A 299 38.35 -19.83 -25.53
C GLN A 299 37.04 -19.10 -25.88
N SER A 300 35.88 -19.55 -25.38
CA SER A 300 34.61 -18.85 -25.59
C SER A 300 34.44 -17.64 -24.67
N VAL A 301 35.25 -17.50 -23.62
CA VAL A 301 35.28 -16.35 -22.70
C VAL A 301 36.56 -15.59 -23.00
N ASN A 302 36.49 -14.66 -23.95
CA ASN A 302 37.66 -14.07 -24.59
C ASN A 302 38.24 -12.89 -23.79
N GLU A 303 38.53 -13.08 -22.50
CA GLU A 303 39.02 -12.02 -21.62
C GLU A 303 40.04 -12.58 -20.61
N ASN A 304 41.32 -12.68 -21.01
CA ASN A 304 42.39 -12.61 -20.02
C ASN A 304 42.35 -11.17 -19.45
N GLU A 305 41.68 -11.00 -18.32
CA GLU A 305 41.42 -9.69 -17.73
C GLU A 305 42.27 -9.48 -16.48
N LEU A 306 42.78 -8.26 -16.33
CA LEU A 306 43.41 -7.81 -15.10
C LEU A 306 42.33 -7.22 -14.19
N THR A 307 42.07 -7.86 -13.05
CA THR A 307 41.06 -7.42 -12.09
C THR A 307 41.73 -6.85 -10.83
N PRO A 308 41.16 -5.83 -10.17
CA PRO A 308 39.92 -5.13 -10.48
C PRO A 308 40.11 -4.06 -11.58
N ASN A 309 39.07 -3.79 -12.35
CA ASN A 309 39.07 -2.66 -13.27
C ASN A 309 38.64 -1.38 -12.53
N LEU A 310 39.58 -0.45 -12.37
CA LEU A 310 39.37 0.84 -11.69
C LEU A 310 39.22 2.04 -12.65
N SER A 311 38.95 1.78 -13.93
CA SER A 311 38.75 2.85 -14.91
C SER A 311 37.54 3.71 -14.53
N LYS A 312 37.74 5.02 -14.42
CA LYS A 312 36.64 5.97 -14.22
C LYS A 312 35.75 6.02 -15.46
N ARG A 313 34.44 6.13 -15.23
CA ARG A 313 33.46 6.31 -16.30
C ARG A 313 32.98 7.75 -16.26
N SER A 314 33.00 8.41 -17.41
CA SER A 314 32.53 9.78 -17.53
C SER A 314 31.08 9.80 -18.00
N VAL A 315 30.25 10.64 -17.37
CA VAL A 315 28.86 10.90 -17.79
C VAL A 315 28.75 12.38 -18.13
N GLU A 316 28.36 12.67 -19.37
CA GLU A 316 28.09 14.04 -19.80
C GLU A 316 26.64 14.43 -19.51
N VAL A 317 26.45 15.57 -18.84
CA VAL A 317 25.14 16.09 -18.45
C VAL A 317 24.97 17.50 -18.99
N GLN A 318 23.83 17.76 -19.63
CA GLN A 318 23.47 19.11 -20.07
C GLN A 318 22.93 19.91 -18.90
N ILE A 319 23.47 21.12 -18.69
CA ILE A 319 23.04 22.01 -17.62
C ILE A 319 21.55 22.35 -17.76
N LYS A 320 21.08 22.54 -19.00
CA LYS A 320 19.65 22.76 -19.30
C LYS A 320 18.76 21.66 -18.70
N ASN A 321 19.21 20.40 -18.73
CA ASN A 321 18.43 19.28 -18.22
C ASN A 321 18.35 19.31 -16.69
N ILE A 322 19.47 19.59 -16.00
CA ILE A 322 19.51 19.81 -14.54
C ILE A 322 18.47 20.86 -14.14
N TYR A 323 18.49 22.02 -14.82
CA TYR A 323 17.55 23.09 -14.56
C TYR A 323 16.10 22.69 -14.80
N SER A 324 15.82 22.08 -15.95
CA SER A 324 14.45 21.71 -16.33
C SER A 324 13.84 20.64 -15.42
N MET A 325 14.66 19.71 -14.91
CA MET A 325 14.19 18.61 -14.07
C MET A 325 14.05 19.04 -12.60
N LEU A 326 15.00 19.81 -12.05
CA LEU A 326 14.96 20.22 -10.65
C LEU A 326 14.05 21.43 -10.42
N PHE A 327 14.06 22.42 -11.32
CA PHE A 327 13.38 23.71 -11.10
C PHE A 327 12.22 23.97 -12.07
N GLY A 328 12.03 23.10 -13.06
CA GLY A 328 10.98 23.26 -14.07
C GLY A 328 11.16 24.52 -14.92
N LYS A 329 10.05 25.21 -15.21
CA LYS A 329 10.02 26.50 -15.93
C LYS A 329 9.84 27.70 -14.98
N GLY A 330 10.13 27.51 -13.68
CA GLY A 330 9.96 28.53 -12.65
C GLY A 330 10.96 29.69 -12.77
N GLU A 331 10.96 30.58 -11.76
CA GLU A 331 11.95 31.65 -11.68
C GLU A 331 13.38 31.09 -11.75
N PRO A 332 14.31 31.78 -12.45
CA PRO A 332 15.67 31.30 -12.59
C PRO A 332 16.37 31.26 -11.23
N VAL A 333 16.54 30.06 -10.69
CA VAL A 333 17.46 29.82 -9.57
C VAL A 333 18.87 30.08 -10.11
N ASN A 334 19.64 30.96 -9.47
CA ASN A 334 21.00 31.22 -9.92
C ASN A 334 21.93 30.08 -9.45
N LEU A 335 22.06 29.05 -10.28
CA LEU A 335 22.94 27.90 -10.07
C LEU A 335 24.05 27.90 -11.14
N ASP A 336 25.10 28.68 -10.91
CA ASP A 336 26.25 28.73 -11.81
C ASP A 336 26.91 27.35 -11.98
N VAL A 337 27.64 27.18 -13.09
CA VAL A 337 28.26 25.89 -13.44
C VAL A 337 29.24 25.42 -12.35
N ASP A 338 29.98 26.35 -11.76
CA ASP A 338 30.95 26.03 -10.71
C ASP A 338 30.23 25.53 -9.44
N ARG A 339 29.07 26.12 -9.11
CA ARG A 339 28.22 25.63 -8.02
C ARG A 339 27.63 24.26 -8.32
N ILE A 340 27.20 23.98 -9.55
CA ILE A 340 26.74 22.64 -9.95
C ILE A 340 27.85 21.61 -9.75
N CYS A 341 29.07 21.91 -10.22
CA CYS A 341 30.21 21.00 -10.03
C CYS A 341 30.50 20.74 -8.54
N LYS A 342 30.42 21.78 -7.69
CA LYS A 342 30.55 21.59 -6.23
C LYS A 342 29.47 20.70 -5.63
N LEU A 343 28.23 20.81 -6.10
CA LEU A 343 27.14 19.93 -5.65
C LEU A 343 27.39 18.47 -6.05
N CYS A 344 27.89 18.24 -7.26
CA CYS A 344 28.35 16.91 -7.68
C CYS A 344 29.49 16.40 -6.77
N ASP A 345 30.46 17.26 -6.44
CA ASP A 345 31.59 16.89 -5.57
C ASP A 345 31.11 16.45 -4.18
N LYS A 346 30.09 17.13 -3.60
CA LYS A 346 29.45 16.73 -2.33
C LYS A 346 28.85 15.32 -2.38
N MET A 347 28.46 14.83 -3.56
CA MET A 347 27.95 13.48 -3.80
C MET A 347 29.00 12.52 -4.35
N GLN A 348 30.29 12.86 -4.18
CA GLN A 348 31.44 12.06 -4.58
C GLN A 348 31.66 11.94 -6.09
N LEU A 349 31.08 12.85 -6.89
CA LEU A 349 31.25 12.91 -8.34
C LEU A 349 32.17 14.07 -8.72
N ASP A 350 33.38 13.77 -9.18
CA ASP A 350 34.35 14.77 -9.66
C ASP A 350 33.84 15.34 -11.01
N ALA A 351 33.18 16.49 -10.93
CA ALA A 351 32.54 17.11 -12.09
C ALA A 351 33.32 18.33 -12.60
N LYS A 352 33.48 18.41 -13.92
CA LYS A 352 34.18 19.52 -14.58
C LYS A 352 33.33 20.17 -15.66
N PRO A 353 33.41 21.50 -15.82
CA PRO A 353 32.71 22.19 -16.90
C PRO A 353 33.26 21.75 -18.25
N SER A 354 32.36 21.59 -19.23
CA SER A 354 32.68 21.25 -20.62
C SER A 354 31.76 22.02 -21.58
N GLY A 355 32.02 21.90 -22.89
CA GLY A 355 31.14 22.44 -23.93
C GLY A 355 30.90 23.96 -23.83
N ASN A 356 31.94 24.73 -23.53
CA ASN A 356 31.87 26.18 -23.27
C ASN A 356 30.91 26.57 -22.14
N GLY A 357 30.79 25.74 -21.09
CA GLY A 357 29.94 25.99 -19.93
C GLY A 357 28.46 25.63 -20.14
N LYS A 358 28.15 24.81 -21.15
CA LYS A 358 26.79 24.29 -21.39
C LYS A 358 26.58 22.87 -20.89
N THR A 359 27.66 22.13 -20.66
CA THR A 359 27.65 20.77 -20.14
C THR A 359 28.61 20.63 -18.98
N ILE A 360 28.39 19.62 -18.16
CA ILE A 360 29.35 19.13 -17.18
C ILE A 360 29.71 17.68 -17.54
N ILE A 361 30.95 17.29 -17.27
CA ILE A 361 31.39 15.90 -17.34
C ILE A 361 31.64 15.45 -15.90
N ALA A 362 30.82 14.52 -15.42
CA ALA A 362 30.95 13.92 -14.10
C ALA A 362 31.73 12.60 -14.21
N GLU A 363 32.84 12.52 -13.49
CA GLU A 363 33.63 11.29 -13.36
C GLU A 363 33.04 10.42 -12.24
N VAL A 364 32.48 9.28 -12.63
CA VAL A 364 31.83 8.35 -11.72
C VAL A 364 32.90 7.45 -11.07
N PRO A 365 33.03 7.45 -9.73
CA PRO A 365 33.96 6.57 -9.03
C PRO A 365 33.47 5.13 -9.05
N ILE A 366 34.38 4.18 -8.81
CA ILE A 366 34.09 2.73 -8.77
C ILE A 366 33.06 2.35 -7.69
N THR A 367 32.85 3.22 -6.69
CA THR A 367 31.88 3.05 -5.61
C THR A 367 30.45 3.29 -6.05
N ARG A 368 30.24 4.12 -7.07
CA ARG A 368 28.92 4.58 -7.55
C ARG A 368 28.47 3.79 -8.77
N SER A 369 28.13 2.52 -8.53
CA SER A 369 27.58 1.63 -9.58
C SER A 369 26.13 1.97 -9.98
N ASP A 370 25.45 2.76 -9.17
CA ASP A 370 24.07 3.21 -9.34
C ASP A 370 23.88 4.24 -10.45
N ILE A 371 24.92 5.04 -10.76
CA ILE A 371 24.83 6.04 -11.83
C ILE A 371 24.86 5.33 -13.17
N LEU A 372 23.77 5.24 -13.90
CA LEU A 372 23.69 4.59 -15.21
C LEU A 372 23.33 5.58 -16.32
N HIS A 373 22.76 6.72 -15.94
CA HIS A 373 22.21 7.73 -16.83
C HIS A 373 22.52 9.14 -16.30
N PRO A 374 22.57 10.18 -17.16
CA PRO A 374 22.68 11.58 -16.71
C PRO A 374 21.66 12.02 -15.66
N VAL A 375 20.51 11.34 -15.56
CA VAL A 375 19.46 11.63 -14.57
C VAL A 375 19.93 11.30 -13.15
N ASP A 376 20.78 10.28 -12.96
CA ASP A 376 21.28 9.92 -11.63
C ASP A 376 22.25 10.99 -11.09
N VAL A 377 22.96 11.68 -11.99
CA VAL A 377 23.75 12.87 -11.63
C VAL A 377 22.84 14.04 -11.27
N ILE A 378 21.70 14.20 -11.96
CA ILE A 378 20.71 15.24 -11.64
C ILE A 378 20.07 14.98 -10.28
N GLU A 379 19.77 13.73 -9.94
CA GLU A 379 19.31 13.30 -8.62
C GLU A 379 20.30 13.73 -7.53
N ASP A 380 21.59 13.37 -7.69
CA ASP A 380 22.65 13.74 -6.75
C ASP A 380 22.79 15.26 -6.58
N VAL A 381 22.71 16.03 -7.68
CA VAL A 381 22.70 17.50 -7.61
C VAL A 381 21.50 18.00 -6.80
N GLY A 382 20.34 17.39 -6.96
CA GLY A 382 19.14 17.72 -6.20
C GLY A 382 19.27 17.41 -4.71
N ILE A 383 19.85 16.25 -4.36
CA ILE A 383 20.14 15.87 -2.96
C ILE A 383 21.12 16.86 -2.34
N ALA A 384 22.25 17.12 -2.99
CA ALA A 384 23.26 18.05 -2.49
C ALA A 384 22.78 19.50 -2.38
N TYR A 385 21.86 19.91 -3.26
CA TYR A 385 21.18 21.20 -3.18
C TYR A 385 20.17 21.26 -2.03
N GLY A 386 19.62 20.11 -1.64
CA GLY A 386 18.57 19.96 -0.64
C GLY A 386 17.19 20.14 -1.28
N PHE A 387 16.38 19.07 -1.29
CA PHE A 387 15.05 19.11 -1.91
C PHE A 387 14.13 20.17 -1.32
N ASN A 388 14.24 20.47 -0.02
CA ASN A 388 13.46 21.53 0.63
C ASN A 388 13.81 22.95 0.13
N ASN A 389 14.96 23.13 -0.51
CA ASN A 389 15.36 24.40 -1.12
C ASN A 389 14.82 24.58 -2.54
N ILE A 390 14.18 23.54 -3.11
CA ILE A 390 13.58 23.61 -4.44
C ILE A 390 12.21 24.28 -4.30
N PRO A 391 11.95 25.39 -5.03
CA PRO A 391 10.67 26.07 -4.95
C PRO A 391 9.55 25.19 -5.51
N LEU A 392 8.49 25.00 -4.72
CA LEU A 392 7.31 24.27 -5.15
C LEU A 392 6.61 25.03 -6.28
N THR A 393 6.39 24.37 -7.41
CA THR A 393 5.68 24.93 -8.57
C THR A 393 4.47 24.08 -8.93
N ILE A 394 3.43 24.70 -9.49
CA ILE A 394 2.24 24.01 -9.98
C ILE A 394 2.40 23.80 -11.50
N PRO A 395 2.21 22.58 -12.02
CA PRO A 395 2.28 22.34 -13.46
C PRO A 395 1.20 23.15 -14.20
N GLN A 396 1.60 23.88 -15.24
CA GLN A 396 0.71 24.71 -16.06
C GLN A 396 -0.08 23.88 -17.08
N THR A 397 -0.70 22.79 -16.64
CA THR A 397 -1.49 21.89 -17.48
C THR A 397 -2.93 21.91 -16.98
N GLN A 398 -3.86 22.35 -17.83
CA GLN A 398 -5.30 22.29 -17.54
C GLN A 398 -5.87 21.01 -18.16
N THR A 399 -6.42 20.15 -17.31
CA THR A 399 -7.07 18.90 -17.74
C THR A 399 -8.48 18.81 -17.17
N ILE A 400 -9.44 18.37 -17.96
CA ILE A 400 -10.80 18.08 -17.49
C ILE A 400 -10.82 16.61 -17.05
N GLY A 401 -10.97 16.37 -15.76
CA GLY A 401 -11.18 15.02 -15.22
C GLY A 401 -12.59 14.52 -15.49
N MET A 402 -12.74 13.21 -15.69
CA MET A 402 -14.03 12.54 -15.83
C MET A 402 -14.09 11.34 -14.89
N ALA A 403 -15.22 11.17 -14.20
CA ALA A 403 -15.45 9.99 -13.38
C ALA A 403 -15.70 8.77 -14.26
N GLN A 404 -15.10 7.64 -13.92
CA GLN A 404 -15.43 6.36 -14.55
C GLN A 404 -16.92 6.05 -14.26
N PRO A 405 -17.76 5.82 -15.29
CA PRO A 405 -19.20 5.66 -15.12
C PRO A 405 -19.60 4.58 -14.09
N LEU A 406 -18.87 3.45 -14.07
CA LEU A 406 -19.11 2.35 -13.14
C LEU A 406 -18.84 2.75 -11.68
N ASN A 407 -17.77 3.49 -11.41
CA ASN A 407 -17.48 3.97 -10.05
C ASN A 407 -18.51 5.01 -9.60
N LYS A 408 -18.89 5.93 -10.51
CA LYS A 408 -19.95 6.91 -10.23
C LYS A 408 -21.28 6.23 -9.90
N LEU A 409 -21.65 5.20 -10.66
CA LEU A 409 -22.85 4.40 -10.36
C LEU A 409 -22.74 3.72 -9.00
N GLY A 410 -21.61 3.08 -8.71
CA GLY A 410 -21.35 2.45 -7.41
C GLY A 410 -21.52 3.42 -6.25
N ASP A 411 -20.94 4.63 -6.34
CA ASP A 411 -21.04 5.65 -5.29
C ASP A 411 -22.46 6.17 -5.07
N LEU A 412 -23.24 6.34 -6.15
CA LEU A 412 -24.65 6.71 -6.04
C LEU A 412 -25.48 5.62 -5.37
N LEU A 413 -25.22 4.35 -5.69
CA LEU A 413 -25.89 3.21 -5.07
C LEU A 413 -25.49 3.07 -3.60
N ARG A 414 -24.22 3.30 -3.23
CA ARG A 414 -23.78 3.29 -1.82
C ARG A 414 -24.58 4.26 -0.95
N ASP A 415 -24.75 5.50 -1.41
CA ASP A 415 -25.51 6.53 -0.68
C ASP A 415 -26.98 6.13 -0.52
N GLU A 416 -27.63 5.67 -1.60
CA GLU A 416 -29.04 5.27 -1.56
C GLU A 416 -29.31 4.01 -0.71
N ILE A 417 -28.42 3.03 -0.75
CA ILE A 417 -28.57 1.79 0.03
C ILE A 417 -28.29 2.03 1.51
N SER A 418 -27.33 2.93 1.81
CA SER A 418 -27.12 3.43 3.17
C SER A 418 -28.38 4.13 3.71
N ARG A 419 -29.07 4.93 2.88
CA ARG A 419 -30.36 5.57 3.24
C ARG A 419 -31.48 4.55 3.47
N ALA A 420 -31.42 3.39 2.84
CA ALA A 420 -32.32 2.27 3.09
C ALA A 420 -32.02 1.50 4.40
N GLY A 421 -31.03 1.97 5.18
CA GLY A 421 -30.66 1.43 6.49
C GLY A 421 -29.69 0.25 6.44
N TYR A 422 -29.01 0.05 5.32
CA TYR A 422 -27.94 -0.94 5.20
C TYR A 422 -26.59 -0.34 5.61
N ILE A 423 -25.72 -1.17 6.19
CA ILE A 423 -24.37 -0.79 6.62
C ILE A 423 -23.37 -1.36 5.61
N GLU A 424 -22.51 -0.49 5.06
CA GLU A 424 -21.50 -0.92 4.09
C GLU A 424 -20.37 -1.72 4.76
N LEU A 425 -19.96 -2.79 4.12
CA LEU A 425 -18.86 -3.67 4.50
C LEU A 425 -17.66 -3.47 3.57
N LEU A 426 -16.49 -3.88 4.04
CA LEU A 426 -15.28 -3.97 3.25
C LEU A 426 -14.63 -5.32 3.54
N THR A 427 -14.84 -6.28 2.64
CA THR A 427 -14.36 -7.66 2.82
C THR A 427 -13.10 -7.91 2.00
N HIS A 428 -12.36 -8.96 2.34
CA HIS A 428 -11.15 -9.35 1.61
C HIS A 428 -11.50 -9.83 0.19
N GLY A 429 -10.67 -9.45 -0.79
CA GLY A 429 -10.75 -9.98 -2.15
C GLY A 429 -10.24 -11.42 -2.30
N LEU A 430 -9.58 -11.94 -1.26
CA LEU A 430 -9.07 -13.31 -1.19
C LEU A 430 -9.86 -14.10 -0.15
N CYS A 431 -10.09 -15.38 -0.42
CA CYS A 431 -10.72 -16.32 0.50
C CYS A 431 -10.12 -17.72 0.34
N SER A 432 -10.47 -18.63 1.26
CA SER A 432 -10.12 -20.05 1.08
C SER A 432 -10.95 -20.68 -0.04
N HIS A 433 -10.40 -21.71 -0.67
CA HIS A 433 -11.12 -22.45 -1.70
C HIS A 433 -12.43 -23.04 -1.17
N LYS A 434 -12.38 -23.60 0.05
CA LYS A 434 -13.56 -24.16 0.75
C LYS A 434 -14.67 -23.14 0.99
N GLU A 435 -14.32 -21.92 1.41
CA GLU A 435 -15.31 -20.87 1.65
C GLU A 435 -16.00 -20.42 0.36
N ASN A 436 -15.27 -20.42 -0.76
CA ASN A 436 -15.79 -19.97 -2.05
C ASN A 436 -16.72 -21.00 -2.73
N PHE A 437 -16.50 -22.30 -2.45
CA PHE A 437 -17.24 -23.40 -3.08
C PHE A 437 -18.01 -24.25 -2.07
N GLU A 438 -17.30 -25.08 -1.30
CA GLU A 438 -17.87 -26.09 -0.38
C GLU A 438 -18.87 -25.46 0.60
N TYR A 439 -18.50 -24.35 1.25
CA TYR A 439 -19.35 -23.73 2.27
C TYR A 439 -20.62 -23.11 1.69
N LEU A 440 -20.58 -22.67 0.44
CA LEU A 440 -21.74 -22.17 -0.30
C LEU A 440 -22.55 -23.28 -1.01
N ASN A 441 -22.20 -24.56 -0.81
CA ASN A 441 -22.77 -25.70 -1.53
C ASN A 441 -22.64 -25.58 -3.06
N ARG A 442 -21.57 -24.95 -3.54
CA ARG A 442 -21.27 -24.82 -4.97
C ARG A 442 -20.25 -25.89 -5.37
N GLU A 443 -20.44 -26.46 -6.56
CA GLU A 443 -19.45 -27.36 -7.14
C GLU A 443 -18.32 -26.52 -7.76
N ASP A 444 -17.08 -26.94 -7.55
CA ASP A 444 -15.93 -26.37 -8.23
C ASP A 444 -15.73 -27.11 -9.56
N ASP A 445 -15.80 -26.38 -10.66
CA ASP A 445 -15.54 -26.87 -12.01
C ASP A 445 -14.05 -26.78 -12.39
N GLY A 446 -13.21 -26.27 -11.49
CA GLY A 446 -11.78 -26.06 -11.70
C GLY A 446 -11.44 -24.86 -12.61
N HIS A 447 -12.46 -24.16 -13.13
CA HIS A 447 -12.34 -23.06 -14.09
C HIS A 447 -13.12 -21.80 -13.67
N SER A 448 -13.74 -21.81 -12.50
CA SER A 448 -14.54 -20.69 -12.00
C SER A 448 -13.73 -19.65 -11.22
N ALA A 449 -12.65 -20.04 -10.54
CA ALA A 449 -11.89 -19.18 -9.63
C ALA A 449 -10.40 -19.11 -9.97
N VAL A 450 -9.80 -17.93 -9.77
CA VAL A 450 -8.35 -17.74 -9.87
C VAL A 450 -7.68 -18.22 -8.59
N VAL A 451 -6.77 -19.20 -8.70
CA VAL A 451 -6.04 -19.80 -7.57
C VAL A 451 -4.65 -19.21 -7.46
N LEU A 452 -4.24 -18.83 -6.25
CA LEU A 452 -2.91 -18.31 -5.95
C LEU A 452 -1.90 -19.47 -5.89
N SER A 453 -0.75 -19.31 -6.56
CA SER A 453 0.27 -20.37 -6.62
C SER A 453 0.96 -20.66 -5.28
N ASN A 454 1.25 -19.62 -4.49
CA ASN A 454 1.98 -19.73 -3.21
C ASN A 454 1.28 -18.87 -2.14
N PRO A 455 0.07 -19.27 -1.69
CA PRO A 455 -0.67 -18.50 -0.71
C PRO A 455 0.04 -18.55 0.65
N ALA A 456 0.12 -17.40 1.33
CA ALA A 456 0.76 -17.32 2.65
C ALA A 456 -0.02 -18.09 3.73
N THR A 457 -1.35 -18.15 3.58
CA THR A 457 -2.27 -18.84 4.48
C THR A 457 -3.36 -19.52 3.66
N VAL A 458 -3.97 -20.57 4.23
CA VAL A 458 -5.12 -21.29 3.63
C VAL A 458 -6.33 -20.36 3.41
N GLU A 459 -6.42 -19.26 4.16
CA GLU A 459 -7.48 -18.27 4.00
C GLU A 459 -7.35 -17.41 2.73
N PHE A 460 -6.22 -17.48 2.03
CA PHE A 460 -5.92 -16.70 0.84
C PHE A 460 -5.55 -17.58 -0.35
N GLU A 461 -6.27 -18.69 -0.55
CA GLU A 461 -6.02 -19.63 -1.66
C GLU A 461 -6.56 -19.14 -2.99
N VAL A 462 -7.72 -18.47 -3.00
CA VAL A 462 -8.41 -18.05 -4.22
C VAL A 462 -8.82 -16.59 -4.16
N VAL A 463 -8.92 -15.97 -5.34
CA VAL A 463 -9.59 -14.68 -5.49
C VAL A 463 -11.10 -14.91 -5.51
N ARG A 464 -11.84 -14.15 -4.72
CA ARG A 464 -13.29 -14.34 -4.53
C ARG A 464 -14.04 -14.27 -5.87
N THR A 465 -14.90 -15.26 -6.13
CA THR A 465 -15.81 -15.27 -7.30
C THR A 465 -17.21 -14.80 -6.94
N SER A 466 -17.46 -14.63 -5.63
CA SER A 466 -18.69 -14.13 -5.05
C SER A 466 -18.36 -13.32 -3.80
N MET A 467 -19.21 -12.34 -3.52
CA MET A 467 -19.08 -11.50 -2.32
C MET A 467 -19.61 -12.19 -1.05
N LEU A 468 -20.42 -13.24 -1.21
CA LEU A 468 -21.11 -13.91 -0.11
C LEU A 468 -20.16 -14.41 1.00
N PRO A 469 -19.02 -15.07 0.73
CA PRO A 469 -18.15 -15.57 1.79
C PRO A 469 -17.69 -14.45 2.75
N GLY A 470 -17.30 -13.30 2.20
CA GLY A 470 -16.87 -12.15 2.99
C GLY A 470 -18.00 -11.59 3.85
N VAL A 471 -19.20 -11.44 3.28
CA VAL A 471 -20.38 -10.94 4.00
C VAL A 471 -20.78 -11.91 5.12
N LEU A 472 -20.80 -13.21 4.87
CA LEU A 472 -21.16 -14.23 5.87
C LEU A 472 -20.13 -14.35 6.99
N LYS A 473 -18.83 -14.29 6.68
CA LYS A 473 -17.76 -14.21 7.70
C LYS A 473 -17.89 -12.95 8.55
N THR A 474 -18.33 -11.84 7.96
CA THR A 474 -18.57 -10.61 8.72
C THR A 474 -19.71 -10.82 9.73
N ILE A 475 -20.80 -11.47 9.34
CA ILE A 475 -21.89 -11.81 10.27
C ILE A 475 -21.38 -12.79 11.36
N GLN A 476 -20.59 -13.80 10.97
CA GLN A 476 -20.00 -14.78 11.88
C GLN A 476 -19.10 -14.12 12.94
N ASN A 477 -18.29 -13.13 12.56
CA ASN A 477 -17.42 -12.41 13.49
C ASN A 477 -18.18 -11.41 14.38
N ASN A 478 -19.41 -11.06 14.01
CA ASN A 478 -20.25 -10.08 14.71
C ASN A 478 -21.49 -10.71 15.39
N LYS A 479 -21.46 -12.01 15.72
CA LYS A 479 -22.59 -12.71 16.38
C LYS A 479 -23.03 -12.08 17.70
N ALA A 480 -22.16 -11.35 18.38
CA ALA A 480 -22.48 -10.65 19.62
C ALA A 480 -23.39 -9.43 19.42
N MET A 481 -23.51 -8.92 18.18
CA MET A 481 -24.39 -7.79 17.88
C MET A 481 -25.86 -8.18 18.03
N SER A 482 -26.65 -7.24 18.55
CA SER A 482 -28.10 -7.44 18.65
C SER A 482 -28.74 -7.43 17.28
N ILE A 483 -29.21 -8.58 16.84
CA ILE A 483 -29.94 -8.78 15.57
C ILE A 483 -31.47 -8.70 15.73
N LYS A 484 -31.98 -8.29 16.91
CA LYS A 484 -33.42 -8.32 17.23
C LYS A 484 -34.29 -7.54 16.23
N GLU A 485 -33.77 -6.44 15.69
CA GLU A 485 -34.46 -5.59 14.71
C GLU A 485 -34.10 -5.95 13.25
N GLY A 486 -33.25 -6.98 13.06
CA GLY A 486 -32.65 -7.35 11.78
C GLY A 486 -31.41 -6.51 11.46
N LEU A 487 -30.34 -7.19 11.08
CA LEU A 487 -29.09 -6.59 10.64
C LEU A 487 -29.05 -6.55 9.11
N LYS A 488 -28.86 -5.35 8.55
CA LYS A 488 -28.80 -5.09 7.11
C LYS A 488 -27.38 -4.69 6.73
N LEU A 489 -26.72 -5.51 5.93
CA LEU A 489 -25.33 -5.31 5.50
C LEU A 489 -25.27 -5.29 3.97
N PHE A 490 -24.34 -4.52 3.40
CA PHE A 490 -24.10 -4.56 1.97
C PHE A 490 -22.64 -4.26 1.63
N GLU A 491 -22.21 -4.62 0.43
CA GLU A 491 -20.90 -4.27 -0.12
C GLU A 491 -21.04 -4.07 -1.62
N ILE A 492 -20.39 -3.05 -2.16
CA ILE A 492 -20.22 -2.84 -3.60
C ILE A 492 -18.75 -2.96 -3.92
N SER A 493 -18.35 -4.03 -4.60
CA SER A 493 -16.93 -4.31 -4.87
C SER A 493 -16.75 -5.30 -6.02
N ASP A 494 -15.49 -5.55 -6.37
CA ASP A 494 -15.13 -6.43 -7.48
C ASP A 494 -15.01 -7.89 -7.02
N VAL A 495 -15.51 -8.80 -7.87
CA VAL A 495 -15.15 -10.22 -7.86
C VAL A 495 -14.32 -10.54 -9.10
N VAL A 496 -13.61 -11.66 -9.10
CA VAL A 496 -12.85 -12.11 -10.27
C VAL A 496 -13.51 -13.34 -10.88
N VAL A 497 -13.63 -13.34 -12.20
CA VAL A 497 -14.08 -14.49 -12.98
C VAL A 497 -13.06 -14.78 -14.08
N ILE A 498 -12.85 -16.06 -14.38
CA ILE A 498 -11.97 -16.47 -15.48
C ILE A 498 -12.64 -16.08 -16.81
N ASP A 499 -11.86 -15.49 -17.70
CA ASP A 499 -12.31 -15.11 -19.04
C ASP A 499 -11.14 -15.20 -20.03
N ASP A 500 -11.11 -16.28 -20.80
CA ASP A 500 -10.07 -16.55 -21.80
C ASP A 500 -10.02 -15.51 -22.94
N ASN A 501 -11.03 -14.64 -23.05
CA ASN A 501 -11.04 -13.55 -24.04
C ASN A 501 -10.30 -12.29 -23.56
N THR A 502 -9.77 -12.30 -22.34
CA THR A 502 -8.98 -11.20 -21.77
C THR A 502 -7.48 -11.49 -21.88
N ASP A 503 -6.67 -10.45 -21.95
CA ASP A 503 -5.20 -10.54 -22.04
C ASP A 503 -4.55 -11.23 -20.84
N VAL A 504 -5.15 -11.07 -19.65
CA VAL A 504 -4.70 -11.69 -18.40
C VAL A 504 -5.42 -13.01 -18.06
N GLY A 505 -6.38 -13.44 -18.88
CA GLY A 505 -7.18 -14.67 -18.66
C GLY A 505 -8.23 -14.58 -17.54
N ALA A 506 -8.47 -13.39 -16.99
CA ALA A 506 -9.47 -13.14 -15.97
C ALA A 506 -10.00 -11.70 -16.06
N LYS A 507 -11.21 -11.46 -15.54
CA LYS A 507 -11.78 -10.12 -15.45
C LYS A 507 -12.37 -9.84 -14.07
N ASN A 508 -12.28 -8.57 -13.68
CA ASN A 508 -13.02 -8.04 -12.55
C ASN A 508 -14.47 -7.78 -12.98
N VAL A 509 -15.41 -8.13 -12.12
CA VAL A 509 -16.83 -7.81 -12.29
C VAL A 509 -17.33 -7.07 -11.05
N ARG A 510 -17.83 -5.85 -11.23
CA ARG A 510 -18.37 -5.03 -10.14
C ARG A 510 -19.74 -5.53 -9.72
N ARG A 511 -19.82 -6.12 -8.53
CA ARG A 511 -21.08 -6.60 -7.94
C ARG A 511 -21.49 -5.79 -6.74
N ILE A 512 -22.80 -5.75 -6.51
CA ILE A 512 -23.36 -5.45 -5.21
C ILE A 512 -23.79 -6.75 -4.53
N CYS A 513 -23.45 -6.87 -3.26
CA CYS A 513 -23.98 -7.90 -2.39
C CYS A 513 -24.64 -7.28 -1.19
N ALA A 514 -25.81 -7.78 -0.80
CA ALA A 514 -26.50 -7.34 0.41
C ALA A 514 -27.01 -8.56 1.19
N ALA A 515 -27.06 -8.43 2.51
CA ALA A 515 -27.55 -9.46 3.41
C ALA A 515 -28.47 -8.85 4.47
N TYR A 516 -29.55 -9.56 4.76
CA TYR A 516 -30.41 -9.34 5.91
C TYR A 516 -30.35 -10.58 6.81
N THR A 517 -30.05 -10.40 8.09
CA THR A 517 -30.08 -11.48 9.09
C THR A 517 -30.84 -11.04 10.34
N GLY A 518 -31.76 -11.87 10.83
CA GLY A 518 -32.63 -11.52 11.95
C GLY A 518 -33.44 -12.71 12.46
N PRO A 519 -34.41 -12.49 13.37
CA PRO A 519 -35.26 -13.56 13.88
C PRO A 519 -36.11 -14.23 12.78
N THR A 520 -36.39 -13.50 11.70
CA THR A 520 -37.09 -13.96 10.49
C THR A 520 -36.15 -13.91 9.29
N ASP A 521 -36.48 -14.64 8.22
CA ASP A 521 -35.63 -14.71 7.02
C ASP A 521 -35.52 -13.39 6.26
N GLY A 522 -36.54 -12.53 6.32
CA GLY A 522 -36.56 -11.21 5.69
C GLY A 522 -36.41 -11.25 4.17
N PHE A 523 -36.93 -12.29 3.50
CA PHE A 523 -36.93 -12.40 2.04
C PHE A 523 -37.56 -11.16 1.37
N GLU A 524 -38.66 -10.65 1.93
CA GLU A 524 -39.35 -9.44 1.49
C GLU A 524 -38.49 -8.17 1.62
N VAL A 525 -37.55 -8.12 2.56
CA VAL A 525 -36.66 -6.98 2.78
C VAL A 525 -35.58 -6.92 1.69
N ILE A 526 -35.03 -8.07 1.31
CA ILE A 526 -34.05 -8.16 0.22
C ILE A 526 -34.75 -7.98 -1.14
N HIS A 527 -35.94 -8.55 -1.31
CA HIS A 527 -36.76 -8.30 -2.50
C HIS A 527 -37.05 -6.79 -2.68
N GLY A 528 -37.46 -6.10 -1.61
CA GLY A 528 -37.66 -4.65 -1.65
C GLY A 528 -36.38 -3.85 -1.94
N LEU A 529 -35.20 -4.36 -1.58
CA LEU A 529 -33.92 -3.76 -1.97
C LEU A 529 -33.67 -3.90 -3.48
N VAL A 530 -33.97 -5.07 -4.07
CA VAL A 530 -33.90 -5.27 -5.54
C VAL A 530 -34.79 -4.27 -6.26
N ASP A 531 -36.05 -4.15 -5.83
CA ASP A 531 -37.01 -3.21 -6.41
C ASP A 531 -36.52 -1.76 -6.28
N ARG A 532 -35.95 -1.41 -5.12
CA ARG A 532 -35.36 -0.09 -4.89
C ARG A 532 -34.19 0.18 -5.82
N ILE A 533 -33.27 -0.77 -6.01
CA ILE A 533 -32.13 -0.61 -6.93
C ILE A 533 -32.64 -0.41 -8.36
N MET A 534 -33.59 -1.25 -8.83
CA MET A 534 -34.15 -1.11 -10.18
C MET A 534 -34.91 0.20 -10.37
N GLN A 535 -35.64 0.65 -9.35
CA GLN A 535 -36.30 1.96 -9.34
C GLN A 535 -35.30 3.11 -9.47
N LEU A 536 -34.16 3.06 -8.75
CA LEU A 536 -33.09 4.06 -8.84
C LEU A 536 -32.44 4.07 -10.22
N MET A 537 -32.35 2.91 -10.87
CA MET A 537 -31.92 2.79 -12.26
C MET A 537 -32.97 3.29 -13.26
N GLY A 538 -34.23 3.44 -12.83
CA GLY A 538 -35.36 3.79 -13.68
C GLY A 538 -35.76 2.64 -14.62
N ILE A 539 -35.57 1.39 -14.19
CA ILE A 539 -35.97 0.18 -14.92
C ILE A 539 -37.24 -0.37 -14.23
N PRO A 540 -38.40 -0.34 -14.89
CA PRO A 540 -39.65 -0.82 -14.30
C PRO A 540 -39.73 -2.36 -14.26
N SER A 541 -40.56 -2.87 -13.35
CA SER A 541 -40.94 -4.28 -13.31
C SER A 541 -41.88 -4.63 -14.46
N GLU A 542 -41.83 -5.85 -14.98
CA GLU A 542 -42.83 -6.38 -15.93
C GLU A 542 -44.27 -6.22 -15.43
N LEU A 543 -44.48 -6.30 -14.10
CA LEU A 543 -45.79 -6.18 -13.48
C LEU A 543 -46.34 -4.74 -13.50
N GLU A 544 -45.46 -3.75 -13.62
CA GLU A 544 -45.78 -2.32 -13.46
C GLU A 544 -45.44 -1.48 -14.69
N MET A 545 -44.95 -2.10 -15.76
CA MET A 545 -44.45 -1.36 -16.92
C MET A 545 -45.58 -0.74 -17.76
N PRO A 546 -45.42 0.51 -18.22
CA PRO A 546 -46.28 1.07 -19.26
C PRO A 546 -46.21 0.27 -20.55
N ALA A 547 -47.31 0.26 -21.32
CA ALA A 547 -47.32 -0.34 -22.65
C ALA A 547 -46.28 0.33 -23.56
N GLY A 548 -45.44 -0.49 -24.23
CA GLY A 548 -44.36 0.00 -25.10
C GLY A 548 -43.03 0.27 -24.39
N THR A 549 -42.87 -0.15 -23.13
CA THR A 549 -41.58 -0.09 -22.43
C THR A 549 -40.56 -1.03 -23.09
N LYS A 550 -39.38 -0.51 -23.41
CA LYS A 550 -38.32 -1.22 -24.12
C LYS A 550 -37.33 -1.98 -23.23
N GLU A 551 -37.23 -1.54 -21.97
CA GLU A 551 -36.31 -2.08 -20.97
C GLU A 551 -37.06 -2.26 -19.65
N TYR A 552 -37.10 -3.49 -19.14
CA TYR A 552 -37.79 -3.85 -17.89
C TYR A 552 -37.09 -5.05 -17.25
N TYR A 553 -37.36 -5.32 -15.97
CA TYR A 553 -36.84 -6.51 -15.30
C TYR A 553 -37.96 -7.49 -14.93
N THR A 554 -37.60 -8.77 -14.92
CA THR A 554 -38.48 -9.87 -14.47
C THR A 554 -37.86 -10.60 -13.30
N ILE A 555 -38.72 -11.10 -12.40
CA ILE A 555 -38.32 -11.95 -11.28
C ILE A 555 -38.90 -13.33 -11.54
N THR A 556 -38.03 -14.33 -11.67
CA THR A 556 -38.41 -15.71 -11.94
C THR A 556 -37.91 -16.62 -10.82
N PRO A 557 -38.72 -17.58 -10.33
CA PRO A 557 -38.27 -18.56 -9.34
C PRO A 557 -37.05 -19.33 -9.85
N ALA A 558 -36.09 -19.57 -8.95
CA ALA A 558 -34.84 -20.26 -9.25
C ALA A 558 -34.57 -21.37 -8.23
N GLU A 559 -33.78 -22.36 -8.63
CA GLU A 559 -33.30 -23.42 -7.73
C GLU A 559 -31.77 -23.48 -7.78
N GLU A 560 -31.14 -23.07 -6.68
CA GLU A 560 -29.68 -23.13 -6.50
C GLU A 560 -29.36 -23.71 -5.12
N ARG A 561 -28.32 -24.57 -5.04
CA ARG A 561 -27.95 -25.28 -3.81
C ARG A 561 -27.52 -24.36 -2.66
N THR A 562 -27.06 -23.16 -2.98
CA THR A 562 -26.71 -22.10 -2.02
C THR A 562 -27.93 -21.62 -1.22
N TYR A 563 -29.13 -21.72 -1.80
CA TYR A 563 -30.36 -21.13 -1.28
C TYR A 563 -31.37 -22.21 -0.82
N PHE A 564 -32.35 -21.79 -0.03
CA PHE A 564 -33.44 -22.64 0.42
C PHE A 564 -34.42 -22.91 -0.73
N PRO A 565 -34.81 -24.17 -0.99
CA PRO A 565 -35.73 -24.52 -2.08
C PRO A 565 -37.05 -23.73 -2.03
N GLY A 566 -37.48 -23.18 -3.17
CA GLY A 566 -38.68 -22.35 -3.28
C GLY A 566 -38.56 -20.94 -2.71
N ARG A 567 -37.40 -20.54 -2.18
CA ARG A 567 -37.10 -19.19 -1.66
C ARG A 567 -35.87 -18.57 -2.32
N CYS A 568 -35.76 -18.74 -3.64
CA CYS A 568 -34.71 -18.19 -4.49
C CYS A 568 -35.30 -17.69 -5.80
N ALA A 569 -34.78 -16.58 -6.32
CA ALA A 569 -35.21 -16.00 -7.57
C ALA A 569 -34.06 -15.38 -8.36
N TYR A 570 -34.18 -15.43 -9.69
CA TYR A 570 -33.34 -14.69 -10.62
C TYR A 570 -34.00 -13.38 -11.01
N VAL A 571 -33.19 -12.32 -11.09
CA VAL A 571 -33.59 -11.06 -11.71
C VAL A 571 -32.97 -10.99 -13.10
N THR A 572 -33.82 -10.91 -14.11
CA THR A 572 -33.40 -10.88 -15.51
C THR A 572 -33.78 -9.53 -16.14
N LEU A 573 -32.82 -8.89 -16.80
CA LEU A 573 -33.04 -7.68 -17.58
C LEU A 573 -33.50 -8.06 -18.98
N GLN A 574 -34.66 -7.54 -19.37
CA GLN A 574 -35.23 -7.65 -20.70
C GLN A 574 -34.98 -6.36 -21.48
N LYS A 575 -34.46 -6.49 -22.70
CA LYS A 575 -34.21 -5.38 -23.63
C LYS A 575 -34.74 -5.77 -25.00
N GLU A 576 -35.41 -4.85 -25.68
CA GLU A 576 -36.07 -5.07 -26.98
C GLU A 576 -35.15 -5.75 -28.03
N ASP A 577 -33.86 -5.39 -28.06
CA ASP A 577 -32.88 -5.86 -29.04
C ASP A 577 -31.72 -6.70 -28.44
N ALA A 578 -31.87 -7.23 -27.23
CA ALA A 578 -30.82 -8.05 -26.61
C ALA A 578 -31.38 -9.32 -25.97
N LYS A 579 -30.50 -10.32 -25.82
CA LYS A 579 -30.86 -11.54 -25.08
C LYS A 579 -31.14 -11.18 -23.62
N PRO A 580 -32.12 -11.86 -22.97
CA PRO A 580 -32.37 -11.69 -21.55
C PRO A 580 -31.08 -11.91 -20.76
N LEU A 581 -30.69 -10.93 -19.94
CA LEU A 581 -29.45 -10.97 -19.18
C LEU A 581 -29.77 -11.16 -17.70
N ARG A 582 -29.26 -12.24 -17.10
CA ARG A 582 -29.37 -12.46 -15.65
C ARG A 582 -28.48 -11.45 -14.92
N LEU A 583 -29.10 -10.53 -14.19
CA LEU A 583 -28.41 -9.51 -13.41
C LEU A 583 -28.07 -9.97 -12.01
N SER A 584 -28.95 -10.74 -11.38
CA SER A 584 -28.78 -11.11 -9.97
C SER A 584 -29.45 -12.42 -9.60
N THR A 585 -28.98 -12.95 -8.47
CA THR A 585 -29.64 -14.00 -7.72
C THR A 585 -29.88 -13.48 -6.30
N PHE A 586 -31.09 -13.67 -5.79
CA PHE A 586 -31.40 -13.37 -4.39
C PHE A 586 -32.30 -14.44 -3.78
N GLY A 587 -32.19 -14.62 -2.46
CA GLY A 587 -32.96 -15.64 -1.76
C GLY A 587 -32.55 -15.84 -0.31
N VAL A 588 -33.28 -16.72 0.36
CA VAL A 588 -32.97 -17.19 1.71
C VAL A 588 -31.86 -18.24 1.60
N LEU A 589 -30.79 -18.12 2.39
CA LEU A 589 -29.69 -19.08 2.38
C LEU A 589 -30.13 -20.47 2.87
N ASN A 590 -29.55 -21.51 2.28
CA ASN A 590 -29.77 -22.89 2.71
C ASN A 590 -29.26 -23.09 4.16
N PRO A 591 -30.01 -23.78 5.04
CA PRO A 591 -29.56 -24.06 6.40
C PRO A 591 -28.17 -24.72 6.49
N GLN A 592 -27.78 -25.51 5.49
CA GLN A 592 -26.45 -26.10 5.44
C GLN A 592 -25.35 -25.04 5.23
N VAL A 593 -25.59 -24.03 4.39
CA VAL A 593 -24.66 -22.91 4.20
C VAL A 593 -24.53 -22.11 5.50
N LEU A 594 -25.65 -21.81 6.15
CA LEU A 594 -25.66 -21.14 7.45
C LEU A 594 -24.83 -21.92 8.48
N LYS A 595 -25.01 -23.25 8.53
CA LYS A 595 -24.23 -24.13 9.40
C LYS A 595 -22.74 -24.12 9.08
N ASN A 596 -22.36 -24.13 7.80
CA ASN A 596 -20.95 -24.09 7.37
C ASN A 596 -20.25 -22.78 7.82
N PHE A 597 -20.97 -21.66 7.79
CA PHE A 597 -20.50 -20.36 8.31
C PHE A 597 -20.81 -20.14 9.80
N ASP A 598 -21.30 -21.17 10.50
CA ASP A 598 -21.65 -21.12 11.93
C ASP A 598 -22.66 -19.99 12.28
N LEU A 599 -23.65 -19.77 11.42
CA LEU A 599 -24.71 -18.77 11.57
C LEU A 599 -25.97 -19.42 12.12
N LEU A 600 -26.54 -18.82 13.19
CA LEU A 600 -27.71 -19.34 13.87
C LEU A 600 -29.03 -18.87 13.24
N ASN A 601 -29.04 -17.69 12.63
CA ASN A 601 -30.25 -17.00 12.22
C ASN A 601 -30.44 -17.11 10.70
N PRO A 602 -31.69 -17.21 10.23
CA PRO A 602 -31.96 -17.19 8.81
C PRO A 602 -31.42 -15.88 8.21
N THR A 603 -30.87 -16.00 7.01
CA THR A 603 -30.22 -14.87 6.33
C THR A 603 -30.64 -14.87 4.88
N SER A 604 -31.23 -13.76 4.42
CA SER A 604 -31.53 -13.51 3.01
C SER A 604 -30.42 -12.68 2.39
N VAL A 605 -30.04 -13.01 1.17
CA VAL A 605 -28.96 -12.33 0.46
C VAL A 605 -29.34 -11.97 -0.97
N LEU A 606 -28.72 -10.91 -1.48
CA LEU A 606 -28.74 -10.47 -2.87
C LEU A 606 -27.30 -10.42 -3.36
N GLU A 607 -27.04 -10.91 -4.56
CA GLU A 607 -25.80 -10.64 -5.30
C GLU A 607 -26.16 -10.26 -6.75
N MET A 608 -25.80 -9.05 -7.17
CA MET A 608 -26.16 -8.45 -8.46
C MET A 608 -24.94 -7.86 -9.17
N ASP A 609 -24.82 -8.11 -10.47
CA ASP A 609 -23.85 -7.48 -11.36
C ASP A 609 -24.31 -6.06 -11.75
N LEU A 610 -23.47 -5.07 -11.50
CA LEU A 610 -23.76 -3.66 -11.78
C LEU A 610 -23.31 -3.22 -13.19
N GLU A 611 -22.42 -3.96 -13.84
CA GLU A 611 -21.86 -3.53 -15.13
C GLU A 611 -22.92 -3.37 -16.22
N PRO A 612 -23.91 -4.29 -16.36
CA PRO A 612 -24.95 -4.13 -17.37
C PRO A 612 -25.91 -2.96 -17.12
N LEU A 613 -25.89 -2.40 -15.89
CA LEU A 613 -26.71 -1.27 -15.46
C LEU A 613 -26.03 0.08 -15.68
N VAL A 614 -24.75 0.08 -16.09
CA VAL A 614 -24.04 1.33 -16.41
C VAL A 614 -24.66 1.92 -17.67
N VAL A 615 -25.38 3.03 -17.51
CA VAL A 615 -25.88 3.81 -18.64
C VAL A 615 -24.70 4.52 -19.29
N THR A 616 -24.15 3.94 -20.35
CA THR A 616 -23.29 4.65 -21.28
C THR A 616 -24.13 5.74 -21.93
N SER A 617 -23.73 6.98 -21.72
CA SER A 617 -24.43 8.17 -22.15
C SER A 617 -24.78 8.12 -23.63
N HIS A 618 -25.99 7.68 -23.99
CA HIS A 618 -26.77 8.06 -25.17
C HIS A 618 -28.24 7.66 -24.92
N GLU A 619 -29.15 8.64 -25.07
CA GLU A 619 -30.61 8.48 -25.15
C GLU A 619 -31.39 8.04 -23.90
N ARG A 620 -31.53 8.93 -22.91
CA ARG A 620 -32.86 9.11 -22.31
C ARG A 620 -33.40 10.45 -22.79
N SER A 621 -34.25 10.40 -23.83
CA SER A 621 -35.03 11.55 -24.25
C SER A 621 -35.81 12.06 -23.03
N ARG A 622 -35.67 13.35 -22.70
CA ARG A 622 -36.53 13.99 -21.73
C ARG A 622 -37.94 13.93 -22.29
N GLN A 623 -38.73 12.93 -21.91
CA GLN A 623 -40.15 12.99 -22.19
C GLN A 623 -40.71 14.20 -21.42
N PRO A 624 -41.46 15.10 -22.08
CA PRO A 624 -42.11 16.19 -21.37
C PRO A 624 -43.06 15.59 -20.33
N ILE A 625 -43.01 16.12 -19.11
CA ILE A 625 -43.98 15.80 -18.06
C ILE A 625 -45.35 16.11 -18.65
N ALA A 626 -46.16 15.08 -18.90
CA ALA A 626 -47.56 15.28 -19.25
C ALA A 626 -48.18 16.11 -18.11
N GLY A 627 -48.81 17.24 -18.46
CA GLY A 627 -49.49 18.11 -17.50
C GLY A 627 -50.50 17.33 -16.65
N PRO A 628 -51.02 17.91 -15.55
CA PRO A 628 -51.86 17.19 -14.59
C PRO A 628 -53.17 16.73 -15.24
N ILE A 629 -53.16 15.54 -15.83
CA ILE A 629 -54.31 14.89 -16.46
C ILE A 629 -54.79 13.80 -15.50
N GLU A 630 -55.83 14.16 -14.74
CA GLU A 630 -56.99 13.32 -14.41
C GLU A 630 -56.78 11.87 -13.88
N SER A 631 -55.79 11.62 -13.01
CA SER A 631 -55.69 10.33 -12.30
C SER A 631 -56.96 9.97 -11.50
N ASN A 632 -57.77 10.97 -11.11
CA ASN A 632 -59.03 10.78 -10.38
C ASN A 632 -60.24 10.37 -11.26
N ARG A 633 -60.18 10.50 -12.59
CA ARG A 633 -61.28 10.07 -13.47
C ARG A 633 -61.07 8.65 -13.99
N ILE A 634 -59.84 8.23 -14.23
CA ILE A 634 -59.53 6.85 -14.64
C ILE A 634 -59.78 5.87 -13.49
N PHE A 635 -59.41 6.22 -12.26
CA PHE A 635 -59.69 5.38 -11.07
C PHE A 635 -61.20 5.25 -10.78
N ARG A 636 -61.98 6.33 -10.98
CA ARG A 636 -63.45 6.29 -10.84
C ARG A 636 -64.18 5.65 -12.04
N ALA A 637 -63.58 5.67 -13.23
CA ALA A 637 -64.08 4.96 -14.40
C ALA A 637 -63.82 3.46 -14.31
N LEU A 638 -62.66 3.04 -13.79
CA LEU A 638 -62.31 1.64 -13.53
C LEU A 638 -63.08 1.04 -12.32
N GLN A 639 -63.50 1.85 -11.35
CA GLN A 639 -64.44 1.42 -10.31
C GLN A 639 -65.89 1.28 -10.80
N ARG A 640 -66.31 2.03 -11.83
CA ARG A 640 -67.68 2.00 -12.38
C ARG A 640 -67.87 1.02 -13.53
N ALA A 641 -66.83 0.78 -14.32
CA ALA A 641 -66.80 -0.29 -15.31
C ALA A 641 -66.21 -1.53 -14.63
N GLY A 642 -67.06 -2.50 -14.25
CA GLY A 642 -66.69 -3.73 -13.54
C GLY A 642 -65.71 -4.64 -14.31
N CYS A 643 -64.49 -4.18 -14.52
CA CYS A 643 -63.39 -4.85 -15.20
C CYS A 643 -62.39 -5.41 -14.19
N TYR A 644 -62.90 -6.17 -13.20
CA TYR A 644 -62.10 -7.06 -12.35
C TYR A 644 -62.37 -8.55 -12.66
N ARG A 645 -62.98 -8.84 -13.82
CA ARG A 645 -63.34 -10.21 -14.24
C ARG A 645 -62.33 -10.87 -15.18
N ALA A 646 -61.48 -10.09 -15.87
CA ALA A 646 -60.56 -10.62 -16.89
C ALA A 646 -59.25 -11.20 -16.31
N HIS A 647 -58.85 -10.84 -15.09
CA HIS A 647 -57.63 -11.36 -14.46
C HIS A 647 -57.86 -12.67 -13.67
N ILE A 648 -59.10 -12.92 -13.23
CA ILE A 648 -59.49 -14.15 -12.53
C ILE A 648 -59.67 -15.33 -13.50
N SER A 649 -59.91 -15.09 -14.80
CA SER A 649 -60.03 -16.18 -15.79
C SER A 649 -58.67 -16.84 -16.09
N SER A 650 -57.57 -16.10 -16.01
CA SER A 650 -56.20 -16.62 -16.16
C SER A 650 -55.83 -17.56 -14.99
N LEU A 651 -56.16 -17.17 -13.76
CA LEU A 651 -55.98 -18.01 -12.57
C LEU A 651 -56.88 -19.28 -12.58
N ARG A 652 -58.07 -19.23 -13.19
CA ARG A 652 -58.94 -20.41 -13.39
C ARG A 652 -58.43 -21.39 -14.44
N SER A 653 -57.59 -20.94 -15.37
CA SER A 653 -56.93 -21.79 -16.38
C SER A 653 -55.79 -22.60 -15.76
N ILE A 654 -54.99 -21.96 -14.92
CA ILE A 654 -53.79 -22.54 -14.30
C ILE A 654 -54.16 -23.60 -13.24
N HIS A 655 -55.32 -23.46 -12.57
CA HIS A 655 -55.79 -24.42 -11.57
C HIS A 655 -56.64 -25.59 -12.11
N ARG A 656 -56.92 -25.67 -13.42
CA ARG A 656 -57.57 -26.84 -14.04
C ARG A 656 -56.59 -27.87 -14.62
N GLY A 657 -55.29 -27.54 -14.65
CA GLY A 657 -54.23 -28.41 -15.20
C GLY A 657 -53.63 -29.41 -14.22
N SER A 658 -53.97 -29.32 -12.92
CA SER A 658 -53.50 -30.25 -11.89
C SER A 658 -54.65 -30.49 -10.92
N LEU A 659 -54.97 -31.77 -10.65
CA LEU A 659 -56.12 -32.30 -9.88
C LEU A 659 -57.37 -32.63 -10.71
N ALA A 660 -57.26 -33.65 -11.55
CA ALA A 660 -58.30 -34.66 -11.62
C ALA A 660 -57.92 -35.76 -10.64
N MET A 661 -58.60 -35.83 -9.48
CA MET A 661 -58.99 -37.03 -8.73
C MET A 661 -59.54 -36.60 -7.37
N ASP A 662 -60.80 -36.99 -7.14
CA ASP A 662 -61.51 -37.23 -5.88
C ASP A 662 -61.59 -36.13 -4.81
N GLY A 663 -62.77 -35.48 -4.81
CA GLY A 663 -63.66 -35.39 -3.65
C GLY A 663 -63.08 -34.92 -2.32
N ASP A 664 -63.04 -33.61 -2.12
CA ASP A 664 -63.67 -32.99 -0.94
C ASP A 664 -63.89 -31.50 -1.19
N THR A 665 -65.05 -31.01 -0.78
CA THR A 665 -65.51 -29.63 -0.97
C THR A 665 -64.63 -28.66 -0.18
N LEU A 666 -63.64 -28.06 -0.84
CA LEU A 666 -62.92 -26.92 -0.28
C LEU A 666 -63.89 -25.74 -0.18
N ASP A 667 -64.15 -25.32 1.06
CA ASP A 667 -65.13 -24.32 1.43
C ASP A 667 -64.83 -22.97 0.74
N ARG A 668 -65.73 -22.54 -0.14
CA ARG A 668 -65.58 -21.29 -0.91
C ARG A 668 -65.45 -20.08 -0.01
N ASP A 669 -66.03 -20.14 1.19
CA ASP A 669 -65.97 -19.06 2.17
C ASP A 669 -64.56 -18.87 2.75
N THR A 670 -63.74 -19.92 2.80
CA THR A 670 -62.31 -19.82 3.19
C THR A 670 -61.47 -19.15 2.11
N LEU A 671 -61.68 -19.48 0.84
CA LEU A 671 -60.95 -18.86 -0.28
C LEU A 671 -61.34 -17.39 -0.45
N ASP A 672 -62.63 -17.06 -0.30
CA ASP A 672 -63.13 -15.69 -0.35
C ASP A 672 -62.66 -14.87 0.88
N ARG A 673 -62.51 -15.50 2.06
CA ARG A 673 -61.85 -14.86 3.22
C ARG A 673 -60.37 -14.62 3.02
N GLU A 674 -59.63 -15.55 2.42
CA GLU A 674 -58.21 -15.34 2.13
C GLU A 674 -58.00 -14.28 1.04
N LEU A 675 -58.85 -14.25 0.00
CA LEU A 675 -58.83 -13.20 -1.02
C LEU A 675 -59.25 -11.83 -0.47
N ALA A 676 -60.22 -11.77 0.44
CA ALA A 676 -60.59 -10.55 1.14
C ALA A 676 -59.47 -10.07 2.08
N SER A 677 -58.82 -11.00 2.79
CA SER A 677 -57.63 -10.74 3.61
C SER A 677 -56.48 -10.22 2.74
N LEU A 678 -56.26 -10.78 1.55
CA LEU A 678 -55.23 -10.32 0.61
C LEU A 678 -55.55 -8.92 0.08
N ALA A 679 -56.82 -8.64 -0.24
CA ALA A 679 -57.28 -7.33 -0.68
C ALA A 679 -57.12 -6.27 0.41
N ASP A 680 -57.46 -6.59 1.67
CA ASP A 680 -57.25 -5.70 2.81
C ASP A 680 -55.75 -5.52 3.11
N THR A 681 -54.93 -6.56 2.94
CA THR A 681 -53.47 -6.47 3.13
C THR A 681 -52.80 -5.62 2.06
N ILE A 682 -53.23 -5.71 0.79
CA ILE A 682 -52.76 -4.86 -0.33
C ILE A 682 -53.19 -3.39 -0.13
N THR A 683 -54.29 -3.16 0.56
CA THR A 683 -54.76 -1.80 0.89
C THR A 683 -53.97 -1.18 2.05
N VAL A 684 -53.40 -2.02 2.94
CA VAL A 684 -52.60 -1.59 4.10
C VAL A 684 -51.09 -1.54 3.79
N SER A 685 -50.60 -2.32 2.82
CA SER A 685 -49.16 -2.46 2.50
C SER A 685 -48.60 -1.40 1.56
N ASN A 686 -49.37 -0.37 1.19
CA ASN A 686 -48.88 0.80 0.45
C ASN A 686 -48.52 1.94 1.43
N PRO A 687 -47.25 2.05 1.90
CA PRO A 687 -46.88 2.96 2.99
C PRO A 687 -46.84 4.42 2.54
N ILE A 688 -47.04 4.70 1.25
CA ILE A 688 -46.99 6.04 0.67
C ILE A 688 -48.23 6.87 1.05
N THR A 689 -49.32 6.27 1.53
CA THR A 689 -50.59 7.00 1.74
C THR A 689 -51.15 7.00 3.17
N PHE A 690 -50.59 6.23 4.11
CA PHE A 690 -51.01 6.28 5.51
C PHE A 690 -49.90 6.84 6.41
N GLY A 691 -49.90 8.17 6.59
CA GLY A 691 -49.04 8.81 7.59
C GLY A 691 -48.90 10.33 7.47
N GLN A 692 -49.13 10.93 6.31
CA GLN A 692 -49.12 12.39 6.17
C GLN A 692 -50.52 12.93 5.97
N LYS A 693 -51.06 13.62 6.98
CA LYS A 693 -52.09 14.64 6.73
C LYS A 693 -51.54 15.56 5.62
N PRO A 694 -52.28 15.80 4.54
CA PRO A 694 -51.77 16.51 3.39
C PRO A 694 -51.46 17.97 3.74
N ALA A 695 -50.17 18.29 3.90
CA ALA A 695 -49.68 19.66 4.08
C ALA A 695 -49.61 20.46 2.76
N TRP A 696 -50.09 19.91 1.63
CA TRP A 696 -50.00 20.58 0.31
C TRP A 696 -50.87 21.84 0.20
N ARG A 697 -52.01 21.91 0.92
CA ARG A 697 -52.85 23.12 0.93
C ARG A 697 -52.20 24.29 1.67
N THR A 698 -51.28 23.99 2.60
CA THR A 698 -50.54 25.00 3.36
C THR A 698 -49.39 25.54 2.52
N THR A 699 -48.61 24.66 1.88
CA THR A 699 -47.50 25.08 1.01
C THR A 699 -47.96 25.83 -0.23
N GLN A 700 -49.12 25.47 -0.81
CA GLN A 700 -49.66 26.20 -1.96
C GLN A 700 -50.17 27.59 -1.57
N LYS A 701 -50.80 27.74 -0.39
CA LYS A 701 -51.20 29.05 0.15
C LYS A 701 -50.01 29.92 0.52
N ASP A 702 -48.96 29.32 1.10
CA ASP A 702 -47.73 30.04 1.44
C ASP A 702 -46.96 30.45 0.18
N ALA A 703 -46.90 29.59 -0.85
CA ALA A 703 -46.33 29.93 -2.15
C ALA A 703 -47.12 31.04 -2.85
N GLU A 704 -48.46 31.00 -2.80
CA GLU A 704 -49.30 32.08 -3.33
C GLU A 704 -49.14 33.40 -2.56
N LEU A 705 -48.96 33.33 -1.23
CA LEU A 705 -48.72 34.51 -0.39
C LEU A 705 -47.33 35.12 -0.66
N VAL A 706 -46.31 34.29 -0.84
CA VAL A 706 -44.94 34.70 -1.19
C VAL A 706 -44.93 35.29 -2.61
N ALA A 707 -45.57 34.64 -3.58
CA ALA A 707 -45.69 35.16 -4.94
C ALA A 707 -46.46 36.49 -4.99
N LYS A 708 -47.48 36.68 -4.13
CA LYS A 708 -48.17 37.97 -3.99
C LYS A 708 -47.25 39.05 -3.42
N ARG A 709 -46.47 38.72 -2.39
CA ARG A 709 -45.50 39.65 -1.79
C ARG A 709 -44.38 40.03 -2.76
N GLU A 710 -43.86 39.07 -3.53
CA GLU A 710 -42.86 39.32 -4.56
C GLU A 710 -43.44 40.14 -5.73
N SER A 711 -44.69 39.88 -6.12
CA SER A 711 -45.42 40.70 -7.11
C SER A 711 -45.64 42.14 -6.64
N GLU A 712 -45.95 42.34 -5.36
CA GLU A 712 -46.08 43.68 -4.78
C GLU A 712 -44.72 44.38 -4.64
N PHE A 713 -43.67 43.66 -4.26
CA PHE A 713 -42.30 44.19 -4.21
C PHE A 713 -41.79 44.58 -5.61
N ALA A 714 -42.07 43.78 -6.64
CA ALA A 714 -41.72 44.10 -8.02
C ALA A 714 -42.40 45.38 -8.55
N LYS A 715 -43.58 45.74 -8.01
CA LYS A 715 -44.26 47.01 -8.33
C LYS A 715 -43.61 48.22 -7.66
N THR A 716 -42.82 48.02 -6.60
CA THR A 716 -42.07 49.09 -5.93
C THR A 716 -40.72 49.38 -6.59
N LEU A 717 -40.29 48.55 -7.55
CA LEU A 717 -39.05 48.78 -8.29
C LEU A 717 -39.24 49.88 -9.36
N PRO A 718 -38.28 50.82 -9.50
CA PRO A 718 -38.38 51.89 -10.49
C PRO A 718 -38.32 51.35 -11.92
N LYS A 719 -39.23 51.81 -12.79
CA LYS A 719 -39.46 51.27 -14.15
C LYS A 719 -38.35 51.55 -15.18
N LYS A 720 -37.30 52.28 -14.82
CA LYS A 720 -36.13 52.53 -15.67
C LYS A 720 -34.87 52.41 -14.83
N PHE A 721 -34.07 51.39 -15.11
CA PHE A 721 -32.67 51.35 -14.72
C PHE A 721 -31.88 52.21 -15.73
N VAL A 722 -31.36 53.34 -15.28
CA VAL A 722 -30.33 54.08 -16.02
C VAL A 722 -29.00 53.61 -15.47
N LEU A 723 -28.20 52.95 -16.31
CA LEU A 723 -26.80 52.67 -16.01
C LEU A 723 -26.01 53.97 -16.16
N THR A 724 -25.95 54.77 -15.10
CA THR A 724 -24.92 55.79 -14.93
C THR A 724 -23.77 55.17 -14.14
N GLU A 725 -22.56 55.17 -14.70
CA GLU A 725 -21.34 54.83 -13.97
C GLU A 725 -21.23 55.70 -12.70
N PRO A 726 -21.20 55.11 -11.49
CA PRO A 726 -21.03 55.89 -10.28
C PRO A 726 -19.55 56.10 -9.96
N ARG A 727 -19.16 57.37 -9.87
CA ARG A 727 -18.04 57.83 -9.04
C ARG A 727 -18.33 57.45 -7.58
N ASP A 728 -17.27 57.02 -6.90
CA ASP A 728 -17.17 56.80 -5.45
C ASP A 728 -18.03 55.68 -4.85
N VAL A 729 -17.50 54.45 -4.87
CA VAL A 729 -18.04 53.32 -4.08
C VAL A 729 -16.93 52.65 -3.29
N LYS A 730 -16.58 53.22 -2.13
CA LYS A 730 -15.75 52.55 -1.11
C LYS A 730 -16.53 52.12 0.13
N GLU A 731 -17.79 52.54 0.30
CA GLU A 731 -18.55 52.24 1.53
C GLU A 731 -19.70 51.23 1.33
N ASP A 732 -20.31 51.11 0.14
CA ASP A 732 -21.45 50.19 -0.05
C ASP A 732 -21.07 48.71 -0.29
N PHE A 733 -19.82 48.42 -0.67
CA PHE A 733 -19.35 47.04 -0.81
C PHE A 733 -19.13 46.33 0.55
N ALA A 734 -18.97 47.08 1.64
CA ALA A 734 -18.78 46.50 2.97
C ALA A 734 -20.09 45.93 3.56
N LEU A 735 -21.24 46.52 3.23
CA LEU A 735 -22.54 46.09 3.75
C LEU A 735 -23.03 44.80 3.07
N VAL A 736 -22.81 44.66 1.76
CA VAL A 736 -23.20 43.47 0.98
C VAL A 736 -22.29 42.27 1.29
N ALA A 737 -20.99 42.52 1.55
CA ALA A 737 -20.05 41.47 1.94
C ALA A 737 -20.29 40.91 3.37
N ALA A 738 -20.92 41.68 4.26
CA ALA A 738 -21.26 41.23 5.62
C ALA A 738 -22.51 40.32 5.64
N ALA A 739 -23.51 40.58 4.79
CA ALA A 739 -24.74 39.78 4.72
C ALA A 739 -24.56 38.42 4.02
N ALA A 740 -23.56 38.27 3.15
CA ALA A 740 -23.24 37.02 2.47
C ALA A 740 -22.45 36.01 3.34
N ARG A 741 -22.03 36.39 4.56
CA ARG A 741 -21.18 35.56 5.44
C ARG A 741 -21.94 34.69 6.46
N ASN A 742 -23.27 34.69 6.52
CA ASN A 742 -24.03 33.83 7.44
C ASN A 742 -25.40 33.35 6.91
N PRO A 743 -25.50 32.12 6.36
CA PRO A 743 -26.77 31.41 6.23
C PRO A 743 -26.94 30.34 7.34
N MET A 744 -27.76 30.67 8.34
CA MET A 744 -28.51 29.82 9.29
C MET A 744 -27.81 28.68 10.08
N GLN A 745 -27.76 28.84 11.41
CA GLN A 745 -27.81 27.72 12.38
C GLN A 745 -29.22 27.07 12.40
N PRO A 746 -29.31 25.74 12.59
CA PRO A 746 -30.58 25.03 12.71
C PRO A 746 -31.22 25.22 14.10
N LEU A 747 -32.53 25.52 14.09
CA LEU A 747 -33.41 25.49 15.26
C LEU A 747 -33.36 24.10 15.94
N ARG A 748 -33.02 24.07 17.23
CA ARG A 748 -33.27 22.92 18.11
C ARG A 748 -34.63 23.07 18.83
N PRO A 749 -35.27 21.95 19.24
CA PRO A 749 -36.61 21.96 19.80
C PRO A 749 -36.63 22.36 21.29
N ASN A 750 -37.65 23.15 21.65
CA ASN A 750 -38.25 23.34 22.97
C ASN A 750 -37.30 23.40 24.19
N LEU A 751 -37.01 24.63 24.66
CA LEU A 751 -36.75 24.87 26.09
C LEU A 751 -37.78 25.87 26.64
N LEU A 752 -38.26 25.51 27.83
CA LEU A 752 -39.36 26.09 28.59
C LEU A 752 -39.15 27.59 28.88
N LEU A 753 -40.23 28.36 28.74
CA LEU A 753 -40.37 29.70 29.30
C LEU A 753 -40.67 29.59 30.80
N ASN A 754 -40.01 30.39 31.63
CA ASN A 754 -40.55 30.77 32.95
C ASN A 754 -41.46 32.00 32.78
N GLU A 755 -42.47 32.13 33.63
CA GLU A 755 -43.72 32.91 33.45
C GLU A 755 -43.61 34.44 33.52
N ASP A 756 -42.42 35.05 33.60
CA ASP A 756 -42.31 36.43 34.12
C ASP A 756 -41.63 37.43 33.17
N GLY A 757 -41.36 37.05 31.92
CA GLY A 757 -41.22 37.99 30.79
C GLY A 757 -40.27 39.19 30.94
N SER A 758 -39.08 39.07 31.55
CA SER A 758 -38.10 40.17 31.58
C SER A 758 -36.66 39.76 31.23
N ARG A 759 -35.95 40.67 30.55
CA ARG A 759 -34.52 40.61 30.21
C ARG A 759 -33.79 41.66 31.04
N SER A 760 -32.64 41.33 31.64
CA SER A 760 -31.74 42.35 32.20
C SER A 760 -30.27 42.10 31.88
N SER A 761 -29.69 43.15 31.30
CA SER A 761 -28.29 43.51 31.14
C SER A 761 -27.48 43.53 32.44
N SER A 762 -26.16 43.30 32.38
CA SER A 762 -25.14 44.33 32.71
C SER A 762 -23.71 43.77 32.78
N SER A 763 -22.79 44.61 32.37
CA SER A 763 -21.33 44.57 32.50
C SER A 763 -20.85 45.08 33.87
N ALA A 764 -19.66 44.64 34.31
CA ALA A 764 -18.54 45.44 34.87
C ALA A 764 -17.84 44.84 36.10
N ASN A 765 -16.52 45.07 36.12
CA ASN A 765 -15.48 44.69 37.07
C ASN A 765 -15.70 45.14 38.53
N ASN A 766 -15.17 44.38 39.51
CA ASN A 766 -14.09 44.86 40.40
C ASN A 766 -13.50 43.75 41.33
N PRO A 767 -12.29 43.98 41.91
CA PRO A 767 -11.43 42.97 42.52
C PRO A 767 -11.41 42.98 44.06
N GLY A 768 -10.92 41.89 44.67
CA GLY A 768 -10.44 41.84 46.06
C GLY A 768 -11.01 40.69 46.88
N ASP A 769 -10.19 39.67 47.15
CA ASP A 769 -9.86 39.18 48.50
C ASP A 769 -9.20 37.78 48.46
N ILE A 770 -8.00 37.70 49.03
CA ILE A 770 -7.26 36.48 49.39
C ILE A 770 -7.26 36.44 50.93
N PRO A 771 -7.36 35.27 51.60
CA PRO A 771 -6.12 34.76 52.21
C PRO A 771 -5.96 33.21 52.27
N SER A 772 -4.74 32.78 51.92
CA SER A 772 -3.89 31.75 52.58
C SER A 772 -4.34 30.27 52.58
N ARG A 773 -3.48 29.24 52.60
CA ARG A 773 -2.06 28.95 52.31
C ARG A 773 -1.89 27.46 52.63
N ALA A 774 -1.41 26.62 51.70
CA ALA A 774 -0.59 25.43 52.01
C ALA A 774 0.01 24.87 50.71
N GLU A 775 1.33 24.65 50.75
CA GLU A 775 2.24 24.32 49.66
C GLU A 775 2.11 22.85 49.19
N LEU A 776 2.34 22.57 47.90
CA LEU A 776 3.45 21.70 47.45
C LEU A 776 3.58 21.66 45.90
N THR A 777 4.79 21.98 45.45
CA THR A 777 5.57 21.38 44.33
C THR A 777 5.17 21.58 42.86
N THR A 778 5.94 22.46 42.20
CA THR A 778 6.54 22.38 40.85
C THR A 778 5.73 21.79 39.68
N PRO A 779 5.38 22.60 38.64
CA PRO A 779 4.92 22.05 37.36
C PRO A 779 6.10 21.45 36.57
N PRO A 780 5.90 20.32 35.85
CA PRO A 780 6.92 19.77 34.97
C PRO A 780 7.22 20.72 33.80
N SER A 781 8.49 20.70 33.41
CA SER A 781 9.12 21.46 32.33
C SER A 781 8.28 21.60 31.07
N ARG A 782 8.19 22.84 30.57
CA ARG A 782 7.73 23.15 29.21
C ARG A 782 8.52 22.34 28.19
N VAL A 783 7.83 21.51 27.43
CA VAL A 783 8.36 20.89 26.20
C VAL A 783 8.66 22.01 25.18
N PRO A 784 9.84 22.03 24.53
CA PRO A 784 10.20 23.04 23.54
C PRO A 784 9.25 23.06 22.33
N ILE A 785 8.96 24.28 21.88
CA ILE A 785 8.15 24.61 20.72
C ILE A 785 9.01 24.35 19.46
N THR A 786 9.07 23.10 18.98
CA THR A 786 9.66 22.83 17.64
C THR A 786 8.93 21.74 16.83
N LYS A 787 8.10 20.88 17.42
CA LYS A 787 7.29 19.91 16.65
C LYS A 787 5.95 20.46 16.12
N ARG A 788 5.87 21.74 15.75
CA ARG A 788 4.62 22.39 15.27
C ARG A 788 4.72 23.21 13.99
N SER A 789 5.86 23.28 13.30
CA SER A 789 5.98 24.15 12.12
C SER A 789 5.42 23.57 10.82
N HIS A 790 5.06 22.28 10.76
CA HIS A 790 4.75 21.63 9.47
C HIS A 790 3.29 21.76 8.99
N MET A 791 2.42 22.45 9.74
CA MET A 791 0.99 22.56 9.38
C MET A 791 0.40 23.97 9.42
N ASP A 792 1.18 25.01 9.72
CA ASP A 792 0.68 26.40 9.69
C ASP A 792 0.88 27.10 8.35
N GLY A 793 1.72 26.54 7.45
CA GLY A 793 1.99 27.09 6.13
C GLY A 793 0.93 26.79 5.07
N ILE A 794 0.07 25.79 5.29
CA ILE A 794 -0.92 25.32 4.30
C ILE A 794 -2.29 26.00 4.47
N LEU A 795 -2.53 26.71 5.58
CA LEU A 795 -3.84 27.30 5.90
C LEU A 795 -3.94 28.83 5.72
N ARG A 796 -2.95 29.51 5.14
CA ARG A 796 -3.03 30.96 4.88
C ARG A 796 -3.15 31.26 3.40
N GLY A 797 -4.38 31.44 2.95
CA GLY A 797 -4.66 31.91 1.60
C GLY A 797 -6.01 32.59 1.43
N VAL A 798 -6.31 33.64 2.23
CA VAL A 798 -7.04 34.89 1.82
C VAL A 798 -6.77 35.96 2.90
N PRO A 799 -6.52 37.25 2.58
CA PRO A 799 -6.38 38.29 3.60
C PRO A 799 -7.73 38.59 4.28
N GLY A 800 -7.81 38.46 5.61
CA GLY A 800 -8.83 39.14 6.41
C GLY A 800 -9.97 38.33 7.05
N SER A 801 -9.75 37.13 7.58
CA SER A 801 -10.67 36.51 8.56
C SER A 801 -9.93 35.81 9.69
N THR A 802 -10.32 36.08 10.94
CA THR A 802 -9.69 35.57 12.17
C THR A 802 -10.39 34.36 12.80
N GLU A 803 -11.26 33.64 12.08
CA GLU A 803 -11.92 32.43 12.58
C GLU A 803 -11.62 31.20 11.70
N PRO A 804 -11.35 30.02 12.30
CA PRO A 804 -11.07 28.81 11.55
C PRO A 804 -12.35 28.19 10.96
N ILE A 805 -12.26 27.73 9.71
CA ILE A 805 -13.33 27.01 9.00
C ILE A 805 -13.51 25.63 9.64
N SER A 806 -14.72 25.32 10.12
CA SER A 806 -15.05 23.99 10.64
C SER A 806 -15.44 23.04 9.51
N THR A 807 -14.59 22.07 9.18
CA THR A 807 -14.95 20.89 8.40
C THR A 807 -15.03 19.65 9.29
N ILE A 808 -15.82 18.67 8.88
CA ILE A 808 -16.11 17.39 9.56
C ILE A 808 -14.83 16.63 9.97
N GLN A 809 -13.69 16.89 9.33
CA GLN A 809 -12.39 16.33 9.68
C GLN A 809 -11.84 16.79 11.03
N GLN A 810 -12.17 17.98 11.54
CA GLN A 810 -11.72 18.42 12.87
C GLN A 810 -12.27 17.56 14.03
N ARG A 811 -13.44 16.91 13.85
CA ARG A 811 -13.99 15.98 14.85
C ARG A 811 -13.23 14.66 14.93
N ALA A 812 -12.58 14.22 13.85
CA ALA A 812 -11.73 13.02 13.86
C ALA A 812 -10.45 13.25 14.70
N PHE A 813 -9.86 14.44 14.60
CA PHE A 813 -8.64 14.79 15.35
C PHE A 813 -8.85 15.00 16.86
N VAL A 814 -10.05 15.37 17.30
CA VAL A 814 -10.38 15.43 18.74
C VAL A 814 -10.48 14.03 19.34
N TYR A 815 -10.99 13.05 18.56
CA TYR A 815 -11.07 11.65 18.96
C TYR A 815 -9.68 10.98 19.07
N ASP A 816 -8.74 11.32 18.18
CA ASP A 816 -7.37 10.79 18.23
C ASP A 816 -6.57 11.28 19.45
N ASN A 817 -6.80 12.51 19.90
CA ASN A 817 -6.13 13.03 21.12
C ASN A 817 -6.67 12.39 22.40
N GLU A 818 -7.97 12.07 22.46
CA GLU A 818 -8.55 11.33 23.58
C GLU A 818 -8.11 9.85 23.57
N MET A 819 -8.00 9.23 22.39
CA MET A 819 -7.41 7.89 22.23
C MET A 819 -5.92 7.83 22.62
N ASN A 820 -5.14 8.86 22.29
CA ASN A 820 -3.71 8.92 22.67
C ASN A 820 -3.51 9.09 24.17
N ASN A 821 -4.38 9.85 24.85
CA ASN A 821 -4.35 9.94 26.31
C ASN A 821 -4.77 8.62 26.97
N MET A 822 -5.77 7.91 26.42
CA MET A 822 -6.18 6.58 26.91
C MET A 822 -5.14 5.48 26.64
N ASN A 823 -4.31 5.60 25.60
CA ASN A 823 -3.23 4.67 25.31
C ASN A 823 -1.96 4.93 26.14
N ARG A 824 -1.76 6.15 26.65
CA ARG A 824 -0.62 6.51 27.50
C ARG A 824 -0.68 5.90 28.89
N ASP A 825 -1.89 5.65 29.40
CA ASP A 825 -2.13 5.11 30.74
C ASP A 825 -2.32 3.58 30.77
N LYS A 826 -2.17 2.90 29.62
CA LYS A 826 -2.14 1.43 29.57
C LYS A 826 -0.71 0.92 29.76
N ASP A 827 -0.44 0.36 30.93
CA ASP A 827 0.73 -0.50 31.18
C ASP A 827 0.66 -1.71 30.22
N THR A 828 1.43 -1.65 29.14
CA THR A 828 1.43 -2.63 28.03
C THR A 828 2.47 -3.73 28.22
N SER A 829 2.99 -3.92 29.43
CA SER A 829 3.94 -5.00 29.75
C SER A 829 3.36 -6.41 29.62
N HIS A 830 2.04 -6.58 29.53
CA HIS A 830 1.40 -7.92 29.55
C HIS A 830 0.61 -8.36 28.31
N HIS A 831 0.39 -7.50 27.30
CA HIS A 831 -0.38 -7.87 26.09
C HIS A 831 0.26 -7.40 24.78
N ARG A 832 1.48 -7.89 24.49
CA ARG A 832 2.00 -7.95 23.11
C ARG A 832 1.92 -9.38 22.59
N LYS A 833 0.72 -9.81 22.20
CA LYS A 833 0.58 -10.76 21.09
C LYS A 833 0.44 -9.93 19.82
N ARG A 834 1.19 -10.29 18.78
CA ARG A 834 1.22 -9.61 17.47
C ARG A 834 -0.20 -9.56 16.90
N ASP A 835 -0.79 -8.38 16.82
CA ASP A 835 -2.08 -8.17 16.16
C ASP A 835 -1.87 -7.83 14.68
N ALA A 836 -2.65 -8.50 13.83
CA ALA A 836 -2.64 -8.41 12.37
C ALA A 836 -2.88 -6.98 11.83
N TYR A 837 -3.39 -6.07 12.67
CA TYR A 837 -3.61 -4.67 12.32
C TYR A 837 -2.30 -3.90 12.08
N SER A 838 -1.24 -4.24 12.82
CA SER A 838 0.08 -3.61 12.62
C SER A 838 0.76 -4.07 11.32
N GLU A 839 0.57 -5.34 10.95
CA GLU A 839 1.04 -5.88 9.67
C GLU A 839 0.29 -5.27 8.49
N TYR A 840 -1.00 -4.93 8.66
CA TYR A 840 -1.80 -4.26 7.63
C TYR A 840 -1.35 -2.81 7.37
N VAL A 841 -1.01 -2.04 8.41
CA VAL A 841 -0.50 -0.67 8.24
C VAL A 841 0.85 -0.68 7.51
N GLU A 842 1.73 -1.62 7.85
CA GLU A 842 3.00 -1.81 7.13
C GLU A 842 2.79 -2.33 5.69
N ALA A 843 1.86 -3.27 5.47
CA ALA A 843 1.56 -3.80 4.15
C ALA A 843 0.94 -2.72 3.24
N ARG A 844 0.09 -1.85 3.78
CA ARG A 844 -0.52 -0.73 3.05
C ARG A 844 0.49 0.37 2.74
N ALA A 845 1.43 0.64 3.64
CA ALA A 845 2.56 1.54 3.37
C ALA A 845 3.47 0.99 2.24
N ARG A 846 3.67 -0.33 2.20
CA ARG A 846 4.41 -1.01 1.13
C ARG A 846 3.64 -1.03 -0.20
N PHE A 847 2.33 -1.27 -0.17
CA PHE A 847 1.47 -1.28 -1.37
C PHE A 847 1.31 0.12 -2.00
N SER A 848 1.19 1.16 -1.18
CA SER A 848 1.08 2.54 -1.67
C SER A 848 2.38 3.05 -2.31
N LYS A 849 3.54 2.52 -1.90
CA LYS A 849 4.85 2.80 -2.54
C LYS A 849 5.06 2.04 -3.85
N MET A 850 4.36 0.92 -4.08
CA MET A 850 4.44 0.17 -5.35
C MET A 850 3.62 0.81 -6.48
N HIS A 851 2.59 1.61 -6.17
CA HIS A 851 1.76 2.28 -7.18
C HIS A 851 2.22 3.70 -7.55
N SER A 852 3.35 4.18 -7.03
CA SER A 852 3.98 5.42 -7.51
C SER A 852 5.01 5.20 -8.62
N VAL A 853 5.09 3.98 -9.18
CA VAL A 853 5.89 3.67 -10.36
C VAL A 853 4.95 3.16 -11.46
N ASN A 854 4.33 4.11 -12.14
CA ASN A 854 3.95 4.07 -13.56
C ASN A 854 3.71 5.49 -14.03
#